data_AF-A0A7X7QIE4-F1
#
_entry.id   AF-A0A7X7QIE4-F1
#
_cell.length_a   1.000
_cell.length_b   1.000
_cell.length_c   1.000
_cell.angle_alpha   90.00
_cell.angle_beta   90.00
_cell.angle_gamma   90.00
#
_symmetry.space_group_name_H-M   'P 1'
#
loop_
_entity.id
_entity.type
_entity.pdbx_description
1 polymer ?
#
loop_
_entity_poly.entity_id
_entity_poly.type
_entity_poly.pdbx_seq_one_letter_code
_entity_poly.pdbx_strand_id
1 'polypeptide(L)'
;NAQVYRLSHWKAASDEVNYRRFFDINELAAVCTEDPQVFDLIHQRIFDMLVRGEIDGLRIDHIDGLYDPLEYLWRLQWGYVKALGRDAHRRIIERRAAAAGEQTPDPPDWEAVEPKVLDSLWSELGGHPPPELPLKDDSDAVALPWRTGGGESAGGDHPTYRLPLYVLVEKILSAEESLPESWPVAGTTGYDFLNPVNRMLVDRTGMHEVLKTYKRFTGESTDFGEVGRLSRLLILRVALSSELHLLAHRLNRISERHRRTRDFTLNSLRLALREILTCFSEYRTYIRRGRVSERDSHVIHRAVGQAKRRNPARDSALFDFIRDALLLEQPPDLGEQGRAERNLFVGRFQQVTSPLVAKGIEDTAFYQYLPLTSLNEVGGEPDAGAGTVAELHAENLYRREERPGSFVTTTTHDTKRSEDVRARINVISEMPRQWRSAVNRWSRLNRRHRREVDGLPAPSRNDEYLLYQTLFGTWPLDPPDAESWKRFVERMQEYMEKATREAKLRTSWISPNEDYDAGVRDFVAAVLDDNPKNRFLAEFRAFEEQAVDFGLYGAVAQLLLKLTSPGVPDIYQGQELWEFRLVDPDNRRPVDFDRRKWLLAELQSAVSSGGEEWLKLARYLGQNPRDDRFKLLVTWQALQFRRRAGDLFRAGRYEPLAVEGFAAEHVCAFAWRRAPSAENPATLAVVAVPRLLARLAGHFHEEPHSPWRPLGEAVWRDSRVLLPEAIAAEPLTNHFTGQTCPADEKGLMLADLFAHFPVALVSNLA
;
A
#
# COMPACT_ATOMS: atom_id res chain seq x y z
N ASN A 1 -17.73 -28.25 35.48
CA ASN A 1 -16.77 -28.22 34.36
C ASN A 1 -15.50 -27.55 34.88
N ALA A 2 -14.37 -28.27 35.00
CA ALA A 2 -13.18 -27.83 35.75
C ALA A 2 -11.95 -27.54 34.86
N GLN A 3 -12.14 -27.50 33.53
CA GLN A 3 -11.08 -27.17 32.58
C GLN A 3 -10.72 -25.69 32.66
N VAL A 4 -9.45 -25.36 32.38
CA VAL A 4 -8.95 -23.97 32.32
C VAL A 4 -9.45 -23.20 31.09
N TYR A 5 -10.06 -23.89 30.13
CA TYR A 5 -10.69 -23.33 28.95
C TYR A 5 -12.18 -23.71 28.91
N ARG A 6 -12.99 -22.89 28.22
CA ARG A 6 -14.41 -23.17 27.93
C ARG A 6 -14.60 -23.17 26.42
N LEU A 7 -14.86 -24.35 25.86
CA LEU A 7 -15.31 -24.46 24.47
C LEU A 7 -16.69 -23.80 24.35
N SER A 8 -16.85 -22.92 23.36
CA SER A 8 -18.09 -22.21 23.07
C SER A 8 -18.35 -22.24 21.57
N HIS A 9 -19.61 -22.03 21.18
CA HIS A 9 -19.95 -21.83 19.77
C HIS A 9 -19.23 -20.58 19.24
N TRP A 10 -18.63 -20.66 18.06
CA TRP A 10 -17.74 -19.62 17.53
C TRP A 10 -18.37 -18.21 17.48
N LYS A 11 -19.69 -18.12 17.26
CA LYS A 11 -20.44 -16.86 17.29
C LYS A 11 -20.43 -16.15 18.65
N ALA A 12 -20.18 -16.86 19.75
CA ALA A 12 -20.06 -16.24 21.07
C ALA A 12 -18.76 -15.42 21.22
N ALA A 13 -17.77 -15.62 20.34
CA ALA A 13 -16.48 -14.92 20.43
C ALA A 13 -16.60 -13.41 20.21
N SER A 14 -17.63 -12.93 19.50
CA SER A 14 -17.87 -11.49 19.33
C SER A 14 -18.10 -10.76 20.65
N ASP A 15 -18.68 -11.46 21.64
CA ASP A 15 -19.13 -10.88 22.91
C ASP A 15 -18.38 -11.42 24.14
N GLU A 16 -17.93 -12.68 24.10
CA GLU A 16 -17.39 -13.39 25.28
C GLU A 16 -15.91 -13.77 25.17
N VAL A 17 -15.20 -13.42 24.08
CA VAL A 17 -13.76 -13.75 23.98
C VAL A 17 -12.98 -13.02 25.07
N ASN A 18 -12.06 -13.74 25.73
CA ASN A 18 -11.29 -13.22 26.86
C ASN A 18 -9.78 -13.13 26.60
N TYR A 19 -9.37 -13.26 25.34
CA TYR A 19 -8.00 -13.01 24.87
C TYR A 19 -8.03 -12.06 23.68
N ARG A 20 -6.94 -11.32 23.48
CA ARG A 20 -6.81 -10.41 22.33
C ARG A 20 -6.53 -11.25 21.07
N ARG A 21 -7.26 -10.95 19.99
CA ARG A 21 -7.13 -11.60 18.69
C ARG A 21 -6.37 -10.72 17.71
N PHE A 22 -5.91 -11.33 16.61
CA PHE A 22 -5.63 -10.59 15.38
C PHE A 22 -6.95 -10.30 14.67
N PHE A 23 -7.33 -9.02 14.61
CA PHE A 23 -8.64 -8.57 14.12
C PHE A 23 -9.80 -9.31 14.82
N ASP A 24 -10.62 -10.04 14.05
CA ASP A 24 -11.74 -10.85 14.51
C ASP A 24 -11.51 -12.36 14.30
N ILE A 25 -10.26 -12.79 14.05
CA ILE A 25 -9.89 -14.18 13.78
C ILE A 25 -9.66 -14.91 15.10
N ASN A 26 -10.55 -15.84 15.44
CA ASN A 26 -10.56 -16.52 16.75
C ASN A 26 -9.35 -17.44 16.94
N GLU A 27 -8.82 -18.00 15.87
CA GLU A 27 -7.70 -18.94 15.85
C GLU A 27 -6.34 -18.25 16.09
N LEU A 28 -6.28 -16.92 16.02
CA LEU A 28 -5.05 -16.13 16.15
C LEU A 28 -5.03 -15.34 17.45
N ALA A 29 -4.49 -15.94 18.52
CA ALA A 29 -4.27 -15.27 19.80
C ALA A 29 -3.01 -14.38 19.75
N ALA A 30 -3.13 -13.15 20.24
CA ALA A 30 -2.03 -12.19 20.20
C ALA A 30 -0.99 -12.45 21.30
N VAL A 31 0.27 -12.15 20.99
CA VAL A 31 1.42 -12.33 21.89
C VAL A 31 1.77 -11.02 22.60
N CYS A 32 2.20 -11.09 23.86
CA CYS A 32 2.62 -9.94 24.68
C CYS A 32 4.10 -9.62 24.46
N THR A 33 4.45 -9.13 23.26
CA THR A 33 5.85 -8.82 22.89
C THR A 33 6.46 -7.66 23.68
N GLU A 34 5.65 -6.92 24.43
CA GLU A 34 6.12 -5.94 25.42
C GLU A 34 6.91 -6.59 26.57
N ASP A 35 6.66 -7.87 26.88
CA ASP A 35 7.46 -8.64 27.83
C ASP A 35 8.81 -9.03 27.18
N PRO A 36 9.96 -8.62 27.76
CA PRO A 36 11.29 -8.94 27.24
C PRO A 36 11.54 -10.45 27.07
N GLN A 37 11.06 -11.28 28.00
CA GLN A 37 11.29 -12.73 27.95
C GLN A 37 10.55 -13.35 26.77
N VAL A 38 9.31 -12.88 26.54
CA VAL A 38 8.51 -13.30 25.39
C VAL A 38 9.16 -12.84 24.09
N PHE A 39 9.63 -11.59 24.03
CA PHE A 39 10.33 -11.05 22.86
C PHE A 39 11.58 -11.87 22.52
N ASP A 40 12.46 -12.13 23.49
CA ASP A 40 13.70 -12.85 23.28
C ASP A 40 13.44 -14.29 22.80
N LEU A 41 12.45 -14.98 23.40
CA LEU A 41 12.08 -16.34 23.03
C LEU A 41 11.61 -16.46 21.58
N ILE A 42 10.72 -15.57 21.13
CA ILE A 42 10.13 -15.66 19.78
C ILE A 42 11.09 -15.19 18.67
N HIS A 43 12.07 -14.33 18.99
CA HIS A 43 13.03 -13.82 17.99
C HIS A 43 14.36 -14.58 17.95
N GLN A 44 14.64 -15.50 18.89
CA GLN A 44 15.90 -16.23 18.94
C GLN A 44 16.30 -16.85 17.59
N ARG A 45 15.37 -17.59 16.97
CA ARG A 45 15.64 -18.24 15.67
C ARG A 45 15.87 -17.24 14.56
N ILE A 46 15.13 -16.12 14.56
CA ILE A 46 15.25 -15.06 13.55
C ILE A 46 16.64 -14.42 13.64
N PHE A 47 17.10 -14.11 14.86
CA PHE A 47 18.44 -13.57 15.07
C PHE A 47 19.54 -14.56 14.67
N ASP A 48 19.37 -15.85 14.98
CA ASP A 48 20.33 -16.87 14.52
C ASP A 48 20.44 -16.91 12.98
N MET A 49 19.32 -16.78 12.27
CA MET A 49 19.31 -16.75 10.79
C MET A 49 20.01 -15.49 10.25
N LEU A 50 19.75 -14.31 10.85
CA LEU A 50 20.43 -13.05 10.50
C LEU A 50 21.94 -13.13 10.72
N VAL A 51 22.39 -13.62 11.87
CA VAL A 51 23.82 -13.76 12.21
C VAL A 51 24.55 -14.71 11.25
N ARG A 52 23.86 -15.73 10.75
CA ARG A 52 24.40 -16.68 9.77
C ARG A 52 24.37 -16.16 8.33
N GLY A 53 23.75 -15.01 8.08
CA GLY A 53 23.53 -14.48 6.73
C GLY A 53 22.55 -15.33 5.91
N GLU A 54 21.64 -16.07 6.56
CA GLU A 54 20.56 -16.79 5.87
C GLU A 54 19.46 -15.82 5.38
N ILE A 55 19.35 -14.65 6.02
CA ILE A 55 18.47 -13.53 5.67
C ILE A 55 19.17 -12.20 5.95
N ASP A 56 18.82 -11.14 5.22
CA ASP A 56 19.49 -9.82 5.29
C ASP A 56 18.66 -8.74 6.00
N GLY A 57 17.37 -8.98 6.22
CA GLY A 57 16.45 -7.99 6.79
C GLY A 57 15.09 -8.58 7.11
N LEU A 58 14.24 -7.78 7.74
CA LEU A 58 12.92 -8.20 8.24
C LEU A 58 11.81 -7.29 7.70
N ARG A 59 10.66 -7.89 7.37
CA ARG A 59 9.37 -7.19 7.21
C ARG A 59 8.51 -7.56 8.40
N ILE A 60 8.12 -6.58 9.20
CA ILE A 60 7.29 -6.77 10.39
C ILE A 60 5.81 -6.69 9.99
N ASP A 61 5.10 -7.77 10.25
CA ASP A 61 3.66 -7.87 10.07
C ASP A 61 2.90 -7.09 11.15
N HIS A 62 1.85 -6.37 10.75
CA HIS A 62 0.88 -5.72 11.64
C HIS A 62 1.49 -5.00 12.85
N ILE A 63 2.43 -4.08 12.61
CA ILE A 63 3.12 -3.32 13.67
C ILE A 63 2.12 -2.56 14.58
N ASP A 64 0.99 -2.13 14.01
CA ASP A 64 -0.06 -1.40 14.71
C ASP A 64 -0.88 -2.27 15.67
N GLY A 65 -0.67 -3.59 15.70
CA GLY A 65 -1.24 -4.48 16.71
C GLY A 65 -0.46 -4.54 18.02
N LEU A 66 0.78 -4.02 18.05
CA LEU A 66 1.65 -4.11 19.23
C LEU A 66 1.26 -3.10 20.32
N TYR A 67 1.64 -3.41 21.56
CA TYR A 67 1.38 -2.51 22.69
C TYR A 67 2.28 -1.27 22.67
N ASP A 68 3.61 -1.46 22.53
CA ASP A 68 4.62 -0.40 22.32
C ASP A 68 5.47 -0.73 21.07
N PRO A 69 5.04 -0.27 19.88
CA PRO A 69 5.77 -0.50 18.62
C PRO A 69 7.19 0.06 18.63
N LEU A 70 7.40 1.24 19.21
CA LEU A 70 8.71 1.89 19.24
C LEU A 70 9.71 1.05 20.04
N GLU A 71 9.30 0.61 21.23
CA GLU A 71 10.14 -0.24 22.07
C GLU A 71 10.43 -1.59 21.39
N TYR A 72 9.43 -2.19 20.74
CA TYR A 72 9.62 -3.42 19.96
C TYR A 72 10.67 -3.25 18.85
N LEU A 73 10.58 -2.18 18.06
CA LEU A 73 11.51 -1.92 16.95
C LEU A 73 12.93 -1.68 17.44
N TRP A 74 13.11 -0.96 18.56
CA TRP A 74 14.42 -0.84 19.18
C TRP A 74 14.95 -2.18 19.69
N ARG A 75 14.11 -2.99 20.35
CA ARG A 75 14.50 -4.34 20.77
C ARG A 75 14.92 -5.23 19.59
N LEU A 76 14.35 -5.05 18.39
CA LEU A 76 14.81 -5.75 17.19
C LEU A 76 16.23 -5.34 16.78
N GLN A 77 16.48 -4.03 16.68
CA GLN A 77 17.81 -3.51 16.37
C GLN A 77 18.84 -4.01 17.39
N TRP A 78 18.50 -3.90 18.67
CA TRP A 78 19.37 -4.34 19.76
C TRP A 78 19.56 -5.85 19.80
N GLY A 79 18.48 -6.61 19.67
CA GLY A 79 18.52 -8.07 19.64
C GLY A 79 19.47 -8.57 18.56
N TYR A 80 19.47 -7.95 17.38
CA TYR A 80 20.39 -8.30 16.31
C TYR A 80 21.85 -7.98 16.65
N VAL A 81 22.15 -6.77 17.14
CA VAL A 81 23.52 -6.40 17.55
C VAL A 81 24.03 -7.33 18.68
N LYS A 82 23.17 -7.65 19.66
CA LYS A 82 23.49 -8.61 20.73
C LYS A 82 23.81 -9.99 20.17
N ALA A 83 23.02 -10.47 19.20
CA ALA A 83 23.25 -11.76 18.58
C ALA A 83 24.58 -11.80 17.81
N LEU A 84 24.92 -10.73 17.07
CA LEU A 84 26.22 -10.59 16.41
C LEU A 84 27.38 -10.62 17.40
N GLY A 85 27.29 -9.85 18.49
CA GLY A 85 28.31 -9.83 19.54
C GLY A 85 28.50 -11.22 20.19
N ARG A 86 27.40 -11.92 20.48
CA ARG A 86 27.41 -13.29 21.01
C ARG A 86 28.10 -14.27 20.09
N ASP A 87 27.84 -14.19 18.80
CA ASP A 87 28.45 -15.06 17.81
C ASP A 87 29.94 -14.73 17.58
N ALA A 88 30.29 -13.45 17.47
CA ALA A 88 31.68 -13.01 17.35
C ALA A 88 32.54 -13.48 18.54
N HIS A 89 32.04 -13.30 19.77
CA HIS A 89 32.69 -13.80 20.97
C HIS A 89 32.89 -15.31 20.93
N ARG A 90 31.84 -16.07 20.59
CA ARG A 90 31.90 -17.54 20.48
C ARG A 90 33.00 -17.97 19.50
N ARG A 91 33.04 -17.39 18.30
CA ARG A 91 34.07 -17.69 17.29
C ARG A 91 35.49 -17.36 17.77
N ILE A 92 35.68 -16.26 18.50
CA ILE A 92 36.99 -15.88 19.05
C ILE A 92 37.46 -16.91 20.08
N ILE A 93 36.58 -17.31 20.99
CA ILE A 93 36.90 -18.27 22.04
C ILE A 93 37.13 -19.66 21.48
N GLU A 94 36.29 -20.13 20.55
CA GLU A 94 36.48 -21.42 19.85
C GLU A 94 37.83 -21.47 19.12
N ARG A 95 38.20 -20.38 18.42
CA ARG A 95 39.52 -20.29 17.76
C ARG A 95 40.67 -20.32 18.76
N ARG A 96 40.57 -19.61 19.88
CA ARG A 96 41.61 -19.60 20.93
C ARG A 96 41.76 -20.97 21.59
N ALA A 97 40.64 -21.60 21.96
CA ALA A 97 40.62 -22.94 22.53
C ALA A 97 41.21 -23.96 21.56
N ALA A 98 40.82 -23.91 20.28
CA ALA A 98 41.39 -24.77 19.23
C ALA A 98 42.90 -24.55 19.05
N ALA A 99 43.38 -23.30 19.09
CA ALA A 99 44.80 -22.98 19.00
C ALA A 99 45.60 -23.45 20.23
N ALA A 100 44.98 -23.48 21.41
CA ALA A 100 45.58 -23.94 22.66
C ALA A 100 45.44 -25.45 22.91
N GLY A 101 44.62 -26.17 22.13
CA GLY A 101 44.27 -27.57 22.39
C GLY A 101 43.39 -27.76 23.63
N GLU A 102 42.69 -26.71 24.04
CA GLU A 102 41.86 -26.66 25.25
C GLU A 102 40.38 -26.80 24.91
N GLN A 103 39.56 -27.13 25.91
CA GLN A 103 38.10 -27.05 25.77
C GLN A 103 37.65 -25.59 25.70
N THR A 104 36.59 -25.32 24.93
CA THR A 104 35.98 -24.00 24.85
C THR A 104 35.44 -23.60 26.23
N PRO A 105 35.93 -22.51 26.85
CA PRO A 105 35.42 -22.07 28.14
C PRO A 105 33.96 -21.61 28.04
N ASP A 106 33.27 -21.64 29.19
CA ASP A 106 31.89 -21.19 29.31
C ASP A 106 31.73 -19.73 28.83
N PRO A 107 30.56 -19.39 28.23
CA PRO A 107 30.30 -18.03 27.83
C PRO A 107 30.35 -17.08 29.05
N PRO A 108 30.82 -15.83 28.87
CA PRO A 108 30.83 -14.86 29.95
C PRO A 108 29.41 -14.54 30.39
N ASP A 109 29.29 -13.95 31.57
CA ASP A 109 28.04 -13.29 31.96
C ASP A 109 27.72 -12.17 30.96
N TRP A 110 26.80 -12.49 30.04
CA TRP A 110 26.45 -11.58 28.96
C TRP A 110 25.78 -10.32 29.49
N GLU A 111 25.05 -10.36 30.61
CA GLU A 111 24.43 -9.15 31.18
C GLU A 111 25.49 -8.12 31.61
N ALA A 112 26.65 -8.58 32.08
CA ALA A 112 27.75 -7.71 32.50
C ALA A 112 28.63 -7.21 31.33
N VAL A 113 28.70 -7.97 30.23
CA VAL A 113 29.58 -7.68 29.08
C VAL A 113 28.86 -6.92 27.97
N GLU A 114 27.56 -7.15 27.81
CA GLU A 114 26.71 -6.63 26.74
C GLU A 114 26.79 -5.11 26.58
N PRO A 115 26.69 -4.27 27.64
CA PRO A 115 26.77 -2.81 27.48
C PRO A 115 28.06 -2.34 26.79
N LYS A 116 29.20 -2.98 27.11
CA LYS A 116 30.51 -2.63 26.54
C LYS A 116 30.64 -3.07 25.08
N VAL A 117 30.05 -4.21 24.73
CA VAL A 117 30.03 -4.73 23.36
C VAL A 117 29.16 -3.84 22.47
N LEU A 118 28.01 -3.40 22.98
CA LEU A 118 27.12 -2.48 22.29
C LEU A 118 27.78 -1.12 22.03
N ASP A 119 28.44 -0.53 23.03
CA ASP A 119 29.20 0.72 22.87
C ASP A 119 30.31 0.61 21.82
N SER A 120 31.07 -0.50 21.83
CA SER A 120 32.17 -0.72 20.89
C SER A 120 31.68 -0.93 19.45
N LEU A 121 30.67 -1.79 19.24
CA LEU A 121 30.10 -2.05 17.91
C LEU A 121 29.49 -0.77 17.31
N TRP A 122 28.92 0.09 18.14
CA TRP A 122 28.31 1.32 17.69
C TRP A 122 29.33 2.39 17.29
N SER A 123 30.44 2.48 18.03
CA SER A 123 31.61 3.29 17.66
C SER A 123 32.16 2.90 16.29
N GLU A 124 32.23 1.59 16.00
CA GLU A 124 32.66 1.06 14.69
C GLU A 124 31.65 1.31 13.56
N LEU A 125 30.35 1.36 13.87
CA LEU A 125 29.28 1.68 12.92
C LEU A 125 29.15 3.18 12.62
N GLY A 126 29.97 4.04 13.24
CA GLY A 126 30.05 5.47 12.96
C GLY A 126 28.98 6.33 13.66
N GLY A 127 28.43 5.87 14.78
CA GLY A 127 27.38 6.60 15.52
C GLY A 127 27.72 6.92 16.99
N HIS A 128 26.96 7.83 17.59
CA HIS A 128 26.88 8.02 19.05
C HIS A 128 25.90 7.01 19.65
N PRO A 129 26.19 6.36 20.80
CA PRO A 129 25.33 5.34 21.38
C PRO A 129 23.89 5.89 21.48
N PRO A 130 22.89 5.15 21.01
CA PRO A 130 21.49 5.57 21.12
C PRO A 130 21.06 5.67 22.59
N PRO A 131 19.89 6.30 22.88
CA PRO A 131 19.51 6.60 24.26
C PRO A 131 19.42 5.32 25.08
N GLU A 132 19.90 5.36 26.33
CA GLU A 132 19.78 4.24 27.28
C GLU A 132 18.35 3.69 27.25
N LEU A 133 18.19 2.37 27.13
CA LEU A 133 16.91 1.74 27.46
C LEU A 133 16.68 1.96 28.96
N PRO A 134 15.60 2.64 29.35
CA PRO A 134 14.44 3.03 28.54
C PRO A 134 14.60 4.42 27.93
N LEU A 135 14.48 4.56 26.59
CA LEU A 135 14.54 5.85 25.86
C LEU A 135 13.91 6.98 26.69
N LYS A 136 14.74 7.82 27.33
CA LYS A 136 14.30 8.82 28.33
C LYS A 136 13.73 10.07 27.66
N ASP A 137 14.14 10.36 26.43
CA ASP A 137 13.69 11.50 25.62
C ASP A 137 13.14 11.04 24.26
N ASP A 138 11.83 11.21 24.09
CA ASP A 138 11.09 11.17 22.82
C ASP A 138 10.72 12.62 22.45
N SER A 139 11.66 13.57 22.45
CA SER A 139 11.35 14.79 21.72
C SER A 139 11.32 14.41 20.24
N ASP A 140 10.29 14.84 19.52
CA ASP A 140 10.26 14.82 18.04
C ASP A 140 11.47 15.59 17.44
N ALA A 141 12.28 16.22 18.29
CA ALA A 141 13.48 17.00 18.00
C ALA A 141 14.79 16.39 18.57
N VAL A 142 14.84 15.11 18.97
CA VAL A 142 16.15 14.48 19.18
C VAL A 142 16.79 14.38 17.81
N ALA A 143 17.86 15.12 17.54
CA ALA A 143 18.70 14.90 16.38
C ALA A 143 19.17 13.44 16.40
N LEU A 144 18.45 12.57 15.69
CA LEU A 144 18.71 11.15 15.70
C LEU A 144 20.10 10.96 15.07
N PRO A 145 21.10 10.38 15.76
CA PRO A 145 22.48 10.39 15.28
C PRO A 145 22.71 9.67 13.94
N TRP A 146 21.74 8.88 13.45
CA TRP A 146 21.74 8.25 12.11
C TRP A 146 21.07 9.11 11.02
N ARG A 147 20.43 10.22 11.39
CA ARG A 147 19.92 11.26 10.51
C ARG A 147 20.84 12.47 10.63
N THR A 148 21.88 12.53 9.83
CA THR A 148 22.53 13.82 9.57
C THR A 148 21.78 14.50 8.44
N GLY A 149 21.06 15.56 8.80
CA GLY A 149 20.40 16.45 7.88
C GLY A 149 21.38 17.10 6.90
N GLY A 150 20.86 17.51 5.74
CA GLY A 150 21.59 18.24 4.72
C GLY A 150 22.14 19.54 5.27
N GLY A 151 23.43 19.54 5.61
CA GLY A 151 24.24 20.75 5.62
C GLY A 151 24.85 20.92 4.23
N GLU A 152 24.84 22.15 3.73
CA GLU A 152 25.65 22.57 2.58
C GLU A 152 27.15 22.42 2.88
N SER A 153 27.66 21.19 2.91
CA SER A 153 29.10 20.96 2.73
C SER A 153 29.32 20.51 1.31
N ALA A 154 29.93 21.40 0.53
CA ALA A 154 30.59 21.07 -0.72
C ALA A 154 31.65 19.98 -0.44
N GLY A 155 31.27 18.73 -0.65
CA GLY A 155 32.10 17.56 -0.38
C GLY A 155 31.19 16.34 -0.34
N GLY A 156 31.24 15.54 -1.40
CA GLY A 156 30.36 14.39 -1.58
C GLY A 156 30.56 13.35 -0.50
N ASP A 157 29.54 13.17 0.34
CA ASP A 157 29.11 11.90 0.89
C ASP A 157 27.70 12.12 1.45
N HIS A 158 26.68 11.61 0.76
CA HIS A 158 25.34 11.54 1.33
C HIS A 158 25.37 10.44 2.40
N PRO A 159 25.07 10.74 3.69
CA PRO A 159 25.18 9.75 4.74
C PRO A 159 24.20 8.61 4.50
N THR A 160 24.72 7.39 4.33
CA THR A 160 23.91 6.17 4.27
C THR A 160 23.33 5.91 5.67
N TYR A 161 22.00 5.81 5.77
CA TYR A 161 21.30 5.21 6.90
C TYR A 161 22.00 3.90 7.30
N ARG A 162 22.57 3.81 8.49
CA ARG A 162 23.13 2.55 8.99
C ARG A 162 22.51 2.19 10.33
N LEU A 163 21.20 1.89 10.27
CA LEU A 163 20.63 1.00 11.29
C LEU A 163 21.31 -0.36 11.15
N PRO A 164 21.63 -1.06 12.25
CA PRO A 164 22.26 -2.37 12.18
C PRO A 164 21.47 -3.38 11.35
N LEU A 165 20.14 -3.36 11.45
CA LEU A 165 19.22 -4.25 10.77
C LEU A 165 18.31 -3.49 9.80
N TYR A 166 18.23 -3.96 8.55
CA TYR A 166 17.22 -3.49 7.60
C TYR A 166 15.84 -4.02 8.00
N VAL A 167 14.96 -3.12 8.46
CA VAL A 167 13.60 -3.44 8.92
C VAL A 167 12.59 -2.63 8.14
N LEU A 168 11.56 -3.29 7.63
CA LEU A 168 10.36 -2.69 7.06
C LEU A 168 9.17 -2.99 7.95
N VAL A 169 8.21 -2.09 7.99
CA VAL A 169 6.95 -2.31 8.72
C VAL A 169 5.77 -2.31 7.75
N GLU A 170 4.89 -3.29 7.89
CA GLU A 170 3.56 -3.18 7.33
C GLU A 170 2.77 -2.17 8.17
N LYS A 171 2.68 -0.95 7.68
CA LYS A 171 1.95 0.14 8.30
C LYS A 171 1.22 0.92 7.23
N ILE A 172 -0.09 1.09 7.42
CA ILE A 172 -0.93 1.82 6.49
C ILE A 172 -0.98 3.30 6.91
N LEU A 173 -0.49 4.17 6.04
CA LEU A 173 -0.49 5.62 6.25
C LEU A 173 -1.74 6.23 5.59
N SER A 174 -2.44 7.09 6.32
CA SER A 174 -3.41 8.02 5.70
C SER A 174 -2.70 9.16 4.96
N ALA A 175 -3.39 9.90 4.09
CA ALA A 175 -2.75 10.89 3.20
C ALA A 175 -1.96 12.00 3.91
N GLU A 176 -2.34 12.37 5.14
CA GLU A 176 -1.67 13.40 5.95
C GLU A 176 -0.75 12.79 7.03
N GLU A 177 -0.59 11.46 7.06
CA GLU A 177 0.18 10.76 8.08
C GLU A 177 1.59 10.43 7.58
N SER A 178 2.60 10.81 8.37
CA SER A 178 3.96 10.32 8.22
C SER A 178 4.26 9.17 9.17
N LEU A 179 5.19 8.31 8.77
CA LEU A 179 5.72 7.27 9.67
C LEU A 179 6.46 7.94 10.84
N PRO A 180 6.23 7.55 12.11
CA PRO A 180 6.87 8.18 13.25
C PRO A 180 8.40 8.25 13.10
N GLU A 181 8.96 9.43 13.35
CA GLU A 181 10.37 9.70 13.05
C GLU A 181 11.33 8.88 13.92
N SER A 182 10.92 8.60 15.15
CA SER A 182 11.67 7.84 16.15
C SER A 182 11.80 6.35 15.84
N TRP A 183 11.05 5.82 14.86
CA TRP A 183 11.06 4.40 14.54
C TRP A 183 12.36 4.00 13.82
N PRO A 184 13.14 3.04 14.37
CA PRO A 184 14.40 2.62 13.76
C PRO A 184 14.13 1.59 12.65
N VAL A 185 13.54 2.05 11.54
CA VAL A 185 13.17 1.24 10.39
C VAL A 185 13.57 1.94 9.08
N ALA A 186 13.73 1.15 8.02
CA ALA A 186 14.02 1.65 6.68
C ALA A 186 12.81 2.32 6.02
N GLY A 187 11.58 1.90 6.38
CA GLY A 187 10.33 2.46 5.89
C GLY A 187 9.17 1.47 5.98
N THR A 188 8.16 1.69 5.13
CA THR A 188 6.95 0.87 5.05
C THR A 188 7.07 -0.19 3.95
N THR A 189 6.08 -1.07 3.84
CA THR A 189 5.93 -1.99 2.71
C THR A 189 5.43 -1.33 1.41
N GLY A 190 5.17 -0.01 1.39
CA GLY A 190 5.01 0.76 0.16
C GLY A 190 3.59 1.11 -0.28
N TYR A 191 2.56 0.91 0.56
CA TYR A 191 1.18 1.34 0.23
C TYR A 191 1.05 2.87 0.09
N ASP A 192 1.94 3.60 0.75
CA ASP A 192 2.15 5.05 0.63
C ASP A 192 2.64 5.48 -0.76
N PHE A 193 3.28 4.58 -1.52
CA PHE A 193 3.57 4.80 -2.94
C PHE A 193 2.44 4.32 -3.86
N LEU A 194 1.86 3.15 -3.55
CA LEU A 194 0.81 2.50 -4.36
C LEU A 194 -0.36 3.46 -4.64
N ASN A 195 -0.85 4.14 -3.61
CA ASN A 195 -2.05 4.95 -3.72
C ASN A 195 -1.82 6.24 -4.53
N PRO A 196 -0.76 7.05 -4.28
CA PRO A 196 -0.45 8.22 -5.12
C PRO A 196 -0.19 7.88 -6.58
N VAL A 197 0.59 6.83 -6.88
CA VAL A 197 0.90 6.48 -8.28
C VAL A 197 -0.36 6.03 -9.03
N ASN A 198 -1.26 5.29 -8.37
CA ASN A 198 -2.55 4.89 -8.95
C ASN A 198 -3.47 6.10 -9.18
N ARG A 199 -3.57 7.02 -8.21
CA ARG A 199 -4.40 8.23 -8.30
C ARG A 199 -3.94 9.17 -9.43
N MET A 200 -2.64 9.22 -9.73
CA MET A 200 -2.09 10.00 -10.85
C MET A 200 -2.62 9.52 -12.21
N LEU A 201 -3.04 8.25 -12.32
CA LEU A 201 -3.60 7.66 -13.55
C LEU A 201 -5.12 7.85 -13.70
N VAL A 202 -5.78 8.54 -12.76
CA VAL A 202 -7.21 8.83 -12.81
C VAL A 202 -7.44 10.25 -13.36
N ASP A 203 -8.38 10.41 -14.29
CA ASP A 203 -8.78 11.74 -14.79
C ASP A 203 -9.72 12.44 -13.81
N ARG A 204 -9.33 13.64 -13.38
CA ARG A 204 -10.06 14.44 -12.38
C ARG A 204 -11.47 14.82 -12.85
N THR A 205 -11.59 15.28 -14.08
CA THR A 205 -12.88 15.76 -14.63
C THR A 205 -13.84 14.59 -14.83
N GLY A 206 -13.35 13.49 -15.38
CA GLY A 206 -14.16 12.31 -15.62
C GLY A 206 -14.49 11.53 -14.36
N MET A 207 -13.66 11.56 -13.31
CA MET A 207 -14.01 11.01 -12.00
C MET A 207 -15.30 11.64 -11.43
N HIS A 208 -15.51 12.95 -11.61
CA HIS A 208 -16.77 13.60 -11.22
C HIS A 208 -17.98 13.05 -11.98
N GLU A 209 -17.83 12.74 -13.28
CA GLU A 209 -18.89 12.16 -14.10
C GLU A 209 -19.14 10.67 -13.80
N VAL A 210 -18.08 9.93 -13.44
CA VAL A 210 -18.17 8.56 -12.93
C VAL A 210 -18.97 8.54 -11.63
N LEU A 211 -18.66 9.42 -10.68
CA LEU A 211 -19.41 9.53 -9.42
C LEU A 211 -20.89 9.86 -9.64
N LYS A 212 -21.21 10.81 -10.53
CA LYS A 212 -22.60 11.12 -10.89
C LYS A 212 -23.31 9.92 -11.52
N THR A 213 -22.62 9.17 -12.37
CA THR A 213 -23.14 7.97 -13.02
C THR A 213 -23.43 6.88 -11.99
N TYR A 214 -22.49 6.63 -11.08
CA TYR A 214 -22.64 5.71 -9.96
C TYR A 214 -23.89 6.05 -9.13
N LYS A 215 -23.97 7.27 -8.58
CA LYS A 215 -25.10 7.70 -7.74
C LYS A 215 -26.45 7.54 -8.45
N ARG A 216 -26.52 7.87 -9.76
CA ARG A 216 -27.75 7.70 -10.55
C ARG A 216 -28.09 6.24 -10.83
N PHE A 217 -27.09 5.39 -11.06
CA PHE A 217 -27.29 3.98 -11.39
C PHE A 217 -27.70 3.15 -10.17
N THR A 218 -27.05 3.39 -9.03
CA THR A 218 -27.27 2.64 -7.79
C THR A 218 -28.37 3.22 -6.91
N GLY A 219 -28.59 4.54 -7.00
CA GLY A 219 -29.44 5.28 -6.06
C GLY A 219 -28.73 5.67 -4.76
N GLU A 220 -27.46 5.29 -4.60
CA GLU A 220 -26.65 5.61 -3.42
C GLU A 220 -26.21 7.08 -3.43
N SER A 221 -26.37 7.77 -2.32
CA SER A 221 -25.99 9.19 -2.20
C SER A 221 -25.01 9.51 -1.07
N THR A 222 -24.81 8.58 -0.14
CA THR A 222 -23.96 8.71 1.05
C THR A 222 -22.49 8.95 0.64
N ASP A 223 -21.83 9.90 1.30
CA ASP A 223 -20.40 10.13 1.11
C ASP A 223 -19.56 9.04 1.75
N PHE A 224 -18.31 8.91 1.31
CA PHE A 224 -17.42 7.85 1.79
C PHE A 224 -17.11 7.97 3.28
N GLY A 225 -16.91 9.20 3.79
CA GLY A 225 -16.67 9.44 5.21
C GLY A 225 -17.78 8.86 6.10
N GLU A 226 -19.04 9.02 5.71
CA GLU A 226 -20.19 8.46 6.41
C GLU A 226 -20.33 6.95 6.21
N VAL A 227 -20.08 6.42 5.01
CA VAL A 227 -20.01 4.96 4.78
C VAL A 227 -18.94 4.32 5.67
N GLY A 228 -17.75 4.91 5.76
CA GLY A 228 -16.65 4.44 6.60
C GLY A 228 -16.97 4.51 8.09
N ARG A 229 -17.66 5.56 8.54
CA ARG A 229 -18.14 5.69 9.92
C ARG A 229 -19.17 4.61 10.26
N LEU A 230 -20.17 4.42 9.41
CA LEU A 230 -21.23 3.42 9.61
C LEU A 230 -20.67 1.99 9.55
N SER A 231 -19.69 1.75 8.69
CA SER A 231 -19.00 0.46 8.60
C SER A 231 -18.20 0.15 9.86
N ARG A 232 -17.46 1.12 10.42
CA ARG A 232 -16.80 0.95 11.74
C ARG A 232 -17.81 0.74 12.86
N LEU A 233 -18.94 1.43 12.83
CA LEU A 233 -20.02 1.22 13.79
C LEU A 233 -20.59 -0.20 13.70
N LEU A 234 -20.72 -0.76 12.48
CA LEU A 234 -21.13 -2.14 12.27
C LEU A 234 -20.11 -3.11 12.86
N ILE A 235 -18.82 -2.94 12.56
CA ILE A 235 -17.73 -3.80 13.08
C ILE A 235 -17.67 -3.79 14.61
N LEU A 236 -17.81 -2.62 15.26
CA LEU A 236 -17.88 -2.54 16.73
C LEU A 236 -19.05 -3.32 17.33
N ARG A 237 -20.14 -3.51 16.58
CA ARG A 237 -21.31 -4.26 17.05
C ARG A 237 -21.19 -5.76 16.82
N VAL A 238 -20.60 -6.18 15.70
CA VAL A 238 -20.67 -7.58 15.25
C VAL A 238 -19.37 -8.36 15.44
N ALA A 239 -18.22 -7.69 15.49
CA ALA A 239 -16.91 -8.33 15.51
C ALA A 239 -16.04 -7.93 16.72
N LEU A 240 -16.11 -6.66 17.12
CA LEU A 240 -15.28 -6.07 18.19
C LEU A 240 -16.08 -5.63 19.44
N SER A 241 -17.20 -6.33 19.73
CA SER A 241 -18.07 -6.01 20.87
C SER A 241 -17.38 -6.30 22.21
N SER A 242 -16.67 -7.43 22.35
CA SER A 242 -15.86 -7.75 23.52
C SER A 242 -14.78 -6.70 23.81
N GLU A 243 -14.07 -6.23 22.79
CA GLU A 243 -13.02 -5.22 22.92
C GLU A 243 -13.60 -3.87 23.37
N LEU A 244 -14.76 -3.47 22.82
CA LEU A 244 -15.49 -2.29 23.26
C LEU A 244 -15.95 -2.42 24.73
N HIS A 245 -16.45 -3.58 25.13
CA HIS A 245 -16.83 -3.84 26.53
C HIS A 245 -15.63 -3.75 27.47
N LEU A 246 -14.49 -4.35 27.11
CA LEU A 246 -13.25 -4.26 27.88
C LEU A 246 -12.84 -2.80 28.11
N LEU A 247 -12.82 -1.98 27.05
CA LEU A 247 -12.46 -0.57 27.16
C LEU A 247 -13.46 0.22 28.00
N ALA A 248 -14.76 -0.01 27.83
CA ALA A 248 -15.80 0.66 28.60
C ALA A 248 -15.72 0.33 30.10
N HIS A 249 -15.45 -0.93 30.47
CA HIS A 249 -15.24 -1.33 31.86
C HIS A 249 -14.00 -0.69 32.47
N ARG A 250 -12.89 -0.60 31.72
CA ARG A 250 -11.68 0.11 32.17
C ARG A 250 -11.96 1.60 32.41
N LEU A 251 -12.65 2.23 31.47
CA LEU A 251 -13.04 3.62 31.57
C LEU A 251 -13.96 3.88 32.77
N ASN A 252 -14.88 2.95 33.09
CA ASN A 252 -15.72 3.01 34.28
C ASN A 252 -14.90 2.91 35.58
N ARG A 253 -13.89 2.02 35.63
CA ARG A 253 -12.96 1.97 36.79
C ARG A 253 -12.17 3.26 36.97
N ILE A 254 -11.86 3.97 35.87
CA ILE A 254 -11.21 5.29 35.93
C ILE A 254 -12.21 6.34 36.43
N SER A 255 -13.45 6.32 35.96
CA SER A 255 -14.47 7.31 36.33
C SER A 255 -14.88 7.22 37.81
N GLU A 256 -15.02 6.01 38.36
CA GLU A 256 -15.41 5.74 39.76
C GLU A 256 -14.43 6.31 40.80
N ARG A 257 -13.15 6.47 40.42
CA ARG A 257 -12.10 6.96 41.33
C ARG A 257 -12.20 8.45 41.66
N HIS A 258 -12.97 9.23 40.90
CA HIS A 258 -13.04 10.68 41.10
C HIS A 258 -14.48 11.18 41.22
N ARG A 259 -14.73 12.06 42.20
CA ARG A 259 -16.09 12.52 42.56
C ARG A 259 -16.85 13.23 41.45
N ARG A 260 -16.14 13.87 40.51
CA ARG A 260 -16.76 14.60 39.38
C ARG A 260 -17.18 13.69 38.22
N THR A 261 -16.68 12.45 38.21
CA THR A 261 -16.82 11.52 37.07
C THR A 261 -17.51 10.22 37.48
N ARG A 262 -17.64 9.93 38.78
CA ARG A 262 -18.24 8.69 39.30
C ARG A 262 -19.71 8.48 38.93
N ASP A 263 -20.42 9.55 38.56
CA ASP A 263 -21.84 9.47 38.13
C ASP A 263 -21.98 9.07 36.65
N PHE A 264 -20.87 8.97 35.91
CA PHE A 264 -20.88 8.47 34.54
C PHE A 264 -21.13 6.97 34.54
N THR A 265 -22.35 6.58 34.14
CA THR A 265 -22.73 5.16 34.04
C THR A 265 -21.91 4.44 32.96
N LEU A 266 -21.66 3.14 33.18
CA LEU A 266 -21.00 2.27 32.20
C LEU A 266 -21.65 2.34 30.80
N ASN A 267 -22.99 2.39 30.72
CA ASN A 267 -23.68 2.48 29.44
C ASN A 267 -23.42 3.82 28.73
N SER A 268 -23.43 4.94 29.48
CA SER A 268 -23.10 6.26 28.93
C SER A 268 -21.67 6.32 28.41
N LEU A 269 -20.71 5.77 29.17
CA LEU A 269 -19.30 5.68 28.79
C LEU A 269 -19.10 4.82 27.54
N ARG A 270 -19.71 3.63 27.49
CA ARG A 270 -19.64 2.72 26.35
C ARG A 270 -20.18 3.37 25.07
N LEU A 271 -21.31 4.05 25.17
CA LEU A 271 -21.92 4.74 24.02
C LEU A 271 -21.04 5.89 23.55
N ALA A 272 -20.55 6.75 24.45
CA ALA A 272 -19.66 7.85 24.07
C ALA A 272 -18.34 7.35 23.46
N LEU A 273 -17.74 6.32 24.05
CA LEU A 273 -16.52 5.67 23.55
C LEU A 273 -16.71 5.10 22.15
N ARG A 274 -17.84 4.42 21.90
CA ARG A 274 -18.19 3.92 20.56
C ARG A 274 -18.24 5.03 19.53
N GLU A 275 -18.90 6.15 19.84
CA GLU A 275 -18.97 7.29 18.92
C GLU A 275 -17.58 7.88 18.63
N ILE A 276 -16.72 8.00 19.65
CA ILE A 276 -15.33 8.45 19.48
C ILE A 276 -14.55 7.51 18.58
N LEU A 277 -14.59 6.19 18.82
CA LEU A 277 -13.91 5.17 18.00
C LEU A 277 -14.37 5.23 16.52
N THR A 278 -15.64 5.52 16.28
CA THR A 278 -16.16 5.71 14.92
C THR A 278 -15.77 7.04 14.28
N CYS A 279 -15.07 7.95 14.98
CA CYS A 279 -14.59 9.21 14.41
C CYS A 279 -13.07 9.22 14.17
N PHE A 280 -12.34 8.14 14.47
CA PHE A 280 -10.91 8.01 14.15
C PHE A 280 -10.68 7.80 12.64
N SER A 281 -9.88 8.62 11.99
CA SER A 281 -9.52 8.45 10.57
C SER A 281 -8.24 7.63 10.39
N GLU A 282 -7.31 7.76 11.32
CA GLU A 282 -6.04 7.04 11.37
C GLU A 282 -6.20 5.66 12.01
N TYR A 283 -5.32 4.72 11.66
CA TYR A 283 -5.30 3.37 12.26
C TYR A 283 -5.09 3.44 13.77
N ARG A 284 -4.17 4.28 14.27
CA ARG A 284 -3.96 4.47 15.71
C ARG A 284 -3.09 5.69 16.03
N THR A 285 -3.11 6.09 17.30
CA THR A 285 -2.12 6.96 17.93
C THR A 285 -0.95 6.13 18.52
N TYR A 286 0.13 6.81 18.93
CA TYR A 286 1.35 6.20 19.49
C TYR A 286 1.75 6.80 20.85
N ILE A 287 0.75 7.06 21.70
CA ILE A 287 0.88 7.55 23.07
C ILE A 287 1.52 6.46 23.93
N ARG A 288 2.56 6.85 24.68
CA ARG A 288 3.34 5.96 25.54
C ARG A 288 3.96 6.70 26.72
N ARG A 289 4.25 5.97 27.80
CA ARG A 289 5.02 6.46 28.96
C ARG A 289 4.61 7.84 29.50
N GLY A 290 3.32 8.17 29.48
CA GLY A 290 2.83 9.45 30.00
C GLY A 290 2.95 10.63 29.04
N ARG A 291 3.37 10.42 27.78
CA ARG A 291 3.59 11.48 26.79
C ARG A 291 2.66 11.32 25.58
N VAL A 292 2.18 12.46 25.09
CA VAL A 292 1.29 12.58 23.93
C VAL A 292 1.96 13.54 22.93
N SER A 293 2.14 13.10 21.69
CA SER A 293 2.68 13.94 20.62
C SER A 293 1.66 14.99 20.18
N GLU A 294 2.11 16.07 19.53
CA GLU A 294 1.20 17.08 18.97
C GLU A 294 0.25 16.45 17.94
N ARG A 295 0.78 15.54 17.11
CA ARG A 295 0.01 14.76 16.15
C ARG A 295 -1.11 13.97 16.82
N ASP A 296 -0.78 13.14 17.81
CA ASP A 296 -1.77 12.28 18.48
C ASP A 296 -2.80 13.11 19.25
N SER A 297 -2.39 14.23 19.82
CA SER A 297 -3.29 15.20 20.44
C SER A 297 -4.29 15.75 19.43
N HIS A 298 -3.83 16.18 18.25
CA HIS A 298 -4.69 16.67 17.18
C HIS A 298 -5.72 15.62 16.73
N VAL A 299 -5.27 14.37 16.51
CA VAL A 299 -6.14 13.25 16.13
C VAL A 299 -7.25 13.03 17.17
N ILE A 300 -6.90 12.99 18.45
CA ILE A 300 -7.85 12.80 19.55
C ILE A 300 -8.85 13.97 19.61
N HIS A 301 -8.37 15.21 19.56
CA HIS A 301 -9.24 16.38 19.58
C HIS A 301 -10.22 16.40 18.40
N ARG A 302 -9.77 16.04 17.19
CA ARG A 302 -10.61 15.96 16.00
C ARG A 302 -11.69 14.89 16.16
N ALA A 303 -11.31 13.66 16.55
CA ALA A 303 -12.25 12.56 16.71
C ALA A 303 -13.31 12.84 17.79
N VAL A 304 -12.88 13.35 18.95
CA VAL A 304 -13.80 13.72 20.06
C VAL A 304 -14.71 14.87 19.64
N GLY A 305 -14.17 15.91 19.00
CA GLY A 305 -14.95 17.05 18.52
C GLY A 305 -16.03 16.65 17.51
N GLN A 306 -15.70 15.73 16.58
CA GLN A 306 -16.68 15.16 15.67
C GLN A 306 -17.73 14.33 16.41
N ALA A 307 -17.33 13.45 17.34
CA ALA A 307 -18.25 12.63 18.12
C ALA A 307 -19.25 13.49 18.92
N LYS A 308 -18.79 14.60 19.54
CA LYS A 308 -19.62 15.58 20.21
C LYS A 308 -20.65 16.24 19.29
N ARG A 309 -20.20 16.78 18.14
CA ARG A 309 -21.09 17.46 17.17
C ARG A 309 -22.22 16.56 16.67
N ARG A 310 -21.95 15.27 16.53
CA ARG A 310 -22.94 14.28 16.06
C ARG A 310 -23.91 13.81 17.15
N ASN A 311 -23.63 14.11 18.42
CA ASN A 311 -24.39 13.63 19.57
C ASN A 311 -24.86 14.79 20.48
N PRO A 312 -25.64 15.78 19.97
CA PRO A 312 -26.03 16.97 20.75
C PRO A 312 -26.95 16.68 21.94
N ALA A 313 -27.62 15.52 21.95
CA ALA A 313 -28.51 15.10 23.05
C ALA A 313 -27.77 14.38 24.20
N ARG A 314 -26.44 14.24 24.12
CA ARG A 314 -25.62 13.60 25.15
C ARG A 314 -24.84 14.64 25.94
N ASP A 315 -24.58 14.34 27.20
CA ASP A 315 -23.72 15.18 28.04
C ASP A 315 -22.31 15.29 27.44
N SER A 316 -21.90 16.51 27.12
CA SER A 316 -20.58 16.81 26.57
C SER A 316 -19.44 16.44 27.52
N ALA A 317 -19.69 16.44 28.83
CA ALA A 317 -18.70 16.10 29.84
C ALA A 317 -18.22 14.64 29.73
N LEU A 318 -19.04 13.73 29.21
CA LEU A 318 -18.63 12.34 28.93
C LEU A 318 -17.51 12.28 27.88
N PHE A 319 -17.65 13.07 26.81
CA PHE A 319 -16.68 13.12 25.73
C PHE A 319 -15.39 13.83 26.17
N ASP A 320 -15.51 14.92 26.95
CA ASP A 320 -14.35 15.60 27.53
C ASP A 320 -13.59 14.68 28.50
N PHE A 321 -14.29 13.92 29.34
CA PHE A 321 -13.64 12.95 30.22
C PHE A 321 -12.86 11.88 29.46
N ILE A 322 -13.41 11.34 28.36
CA ILE A 322 -12.70 10.35 27.54
C ILE A 322 -11.49 10.99 26.86
N ARG A 323 -11.63 12.21 26.33
CA ARG A 323 -10.52 12.98 25.77
C ARG A 323 -9.40 13.15 26.78
N ASP A 324 -9.71 13.62 27.99
CA ASP A 324 -8.72 13.89 29.03
C ASP A 324 -8.03 12.58 29.49
N ALA A 325 -8.76 11.47 29.52
CA ALA A 325 -8.19 10.16 29.78
C ALA A 325 -7.24 9.71 28.66
N LEU A 326 -7.58 9.95 27.39
CA LEU A 326 -6.73 9.62 26.23
C LEU A 326 -5.49 10.53 26.15
N LEU A 327 -5.65 11.83 26.42
CA LEU A 327 -4.56 12.81 26.46
C LEU A 327 -3.68 12.72 27.72
N LEU A 328 -3.98 11.75 28.61
CA LEU A 328 -3.27 11.56 29.87
C LEU A 328 -3.27 12.81 30.77
N GLU A 329 -4.29 13.67 30.65
CA GLU A 329 -4.49 14.85 31.50
C GLU A 329 -4.89 14.40 32.92
N GLN A 330 -3.92 14.42 33.84
CA GLN A 330 -4.08 13.83 35.18
C GLN A 330 -4.78 14.79 36.16
N PRO A 331 -5.78 14.33 36.93
CA PRO A 331 -6.20 15.01 38.15
C PRO A 331 -5.00 15.18 39.10
N PRO A 332 -4.87 16.32 39.81
CA PRO A 332 -3.74 16.58 40.70
C PRO A 332 -3.51 15.53 41.80
N ASP A 333 -4.57 14.82 42.17
CA ASP A 333 -4.63 13.80 43.24
C ASP A 333 -4.51 12.36 42.73
N LEU A 334 -4.24 12.15 41.43
CA LEU A 334 -4.20 10.80 40.88
C LEU A 334 -2.93 10.04 41.31
N GLY A 335 -3.09 9.01 42.14
CA GLY A 335 -2.01 8.12 42.55
C GLY A 335 -1.44 7.25 41.42
N GLU A 336 -0.36 6.52 41.72
CA GLU A 336 0.36 5.66 40.76
C GLU A 336 -0.53 4.59 40.11
N GLN A 337 -1.36 3.91 40.90
CA GLN A 337 -2.32 2.94 40.37
C GLN A 337 -3.33 3.55 39.40
N GLY A 338 -3.74 4.81 39.64
CA GLY A 338 -4.65 5.53 38.75
C GLY A 338 -3.97 5.87 37.42
N ARG A 339 -2.70 6.29 37.46
CA ARG A 339 -1.87 6.51 36.27
C ARG A 339 -1.67 5.22 35.48
N ALA A 340 -1.38 4.11 36.15
CA ALA A 340 -1.20 2.81 35.52
C ALA A 340 -2.48 2.33 34.80
N GLU A 341 -3.65 2.46 35.42
CA GLU A 341 -4.92 2.06 34.79
C GLU A 341 -5.25 2.94 33.57
N ARG A 342 -4.95 4.24 33.61
CA ARG A 342 -5.09 5.14 32.46
C ARG A 342 -4.14 4.78 31.32
N ASN A 343 -2.86 4.57 31.61
CA ASN A 343 -1.88 4.15 30.60
C ASN A 343 -2.30 2.83 29.93
N LEU A 344 -2.82 1.88 30.72
CA LEU A 344 -3.33 0.62 30.20
C LEU A 344 -4.59 0.80 29.36
N PHE A 345 -5.51 1.68 29.76
CA PHE A 345 -6.67 2.04 28.94
C PHE A 345 -6.24 2.63 27.60
N VAL A 346 -5.31 3.59 27.58
CA VAL A 346 -4.81 4.20 26.34
C VAL A 346 -4.09 3.16 25.47
N GLY A 347 -3.20 2.35 26.05
CA GLY A 347 -2.50 1.30 25.31
C GLY A 347 -3.47 0.30 24.65
N ARG A 348 -4.52 -0.13 25.37
CA ARG A 348 -5.55 -1.01 24.81
C ARG A 348 -6.45 -0.30 23.79
N PHE A 349 -6.77 0.97 24.00
CA PHE A 349 -7.52 1.78 23.04
C PHE A 349 -6.80 1.80 21.69
N GLN A 350 -5.50 2.05 21.69
CA GLN A 350 -4.67 2.08 20.48
C GLN A 350 -4.58 0.72 19.77
N GLN A 351 -4.64 -0.39 20.51
CA GLN A 351 -4.70 -1.73 19.93
C GLN A 351 -6.07 -2.08 19.33
N VAL A 352 -7.13 -1.35 19.67
CA VAL A 352 -8.50 -1.57 19.15
C VAL A 352 -8.80 -0.68 17.94
N THR A 353 -8.21 0.51 17.84
CA THR A 353 -8.46 1.40 16.70
C THR A 353 -7.95 0.80 15.39
N SER A 354 -6.79 0.13 15.40
CA SER A 354 -6.19 -0.45 14.19
C SER A 354 -7.06 -1.54 13.53
N PRO A 355 -7.49 -2.62 14.23
CA PRO A 355 -8.41 -3.60 13.66
C PRO A 355 -9.76 -2.99 13.27
N LEU A 356 -10.22 -1.97 13.99
CA LEU A 356 -11.47 -1.29 13.68
C LEU A 356 -11.40 -0.57 12.32
N VAL A 357 -10.31 0.13 12.04
CA VAL A 357 -10.11 0.80 10.75
C VAL A 357 -9.95 -0.22 9.64
N ALA A 358 -9.09 -1.23 9.80
CA ALA A 358 -8.92 -2.28 8.79
C ALA A 358 -10.25 -2.97 8.42
N LYS A 359 -10.98 -3.47 9.42
CA LYS A 359 -12.24 -4.19 9.17
C LYS A 359 -13.39 -3.29 8.74
N GLY A 360 -13.42 -2.05 9.26
CA GLY A 360 -14.47 -1.09 8.95
C GLY A 360 -14.29 -0.44 7.59
N ILE A 361 -13.06 -0.14 7.18
CA ILE A 361 -12.77 0.53 5.92
C ILE A 361 -12.46 -0.50 4.83
N GLU A 362 -11.38 -1.26 4.99
CA GLU A 362 -10.85 -2.11 3.93
C GLU A 362 -11.73 -3.32 3.62
N ASP A 363 -12.28 -3.95 4.66
CA ASP A 363 -13.09 -5.18 4.55
C ASP A 363 -14.60 -4.89 4.60
N THR A 364 -15.02 -3.62 4.58
CA THR A 364 -16.46 -3.28 4.58
C THR A 364 -16.76 -2.06 3.71
N ALA A 365 -16.28 -0.87 4.07
CA ALA A 365 -16.59 0.36 3.33
C ALA A 365 -16.16 0.31 1.85
N PHE A 366 -15.00 -0.30 1.56
CA PHE A 366 -14.51 -0.52 0.19
C PHE A 366 -15.40 -1.42 -0.66
N TYR A 367 -16.29 -2.20 -0.05
CA TYR A 367 -17.28 -3.02 -0.75
C TYR A 367 -18.68 -2.37 -0.78
N GLN A 368 -18.85 -1.20 -0.17
CA GLN A 368 -20.11 -0.45 -0.16
C GLN A 368 -20.04 0.82 -1.04
N TYR A 369 -18.91 1.53 -1.05
CA TYR A 369 -18.73 2.76 -1.83
C TYR A 369 -17.96 2.48 -3.13
N LEU A 370 -18.67 2.26 -4.23
CA LEU A 370 -18.09 1.70 -5.46
C LEU A 370 -18.08 2.63 -6.71
N PRO A 371 -17.87 3.97 -6.62
CA PRO A 371 -17.81 4.80 -7.82
C PRO A 371 -16.74 4.36 -8.82
N LEU A 372 -15.50 4.13 -8.35
CA LEU A 372 -14.37 3.68 -9.14
C LEU A 372 -13.50 2.73 -8.30
N THR A 373 -13.63 1.42 -8.51
CA THR A 373 -13.10 0.41 -7.57
C THR A 373 -11.59 0.24 -7.58
N SER A 374 -10.88 0.87 -8.53
CA SER A 374 -9.42 0.93 -8.51
C SER A 374 -8.87 1.83 -7.40
N LEU A 375 -9.70 2.71 -6.81
CA LEU A 375 -9.34 3.54 -5.66
C LEU A 375 -9.64 2.86 -4.31
N ASN A 376 -10.38 1.74 -4.34
CA ASN A 376 -10.76 0.96 -3.17
C ASN A 376 -9.68 -0.07 -2.87
N GLU A 377 -8.54 0.43 -2.40
CA GLU A 377 -7.33 -0.36 -2.18
C GLU A 377 -6.75 -0.11 -0.79
N VAL A 378 -5.96 -1.04 -0.25
CA VAL A 378 -5.36 -0.93 1.09
C VAL A 378 -4.55 0.38 1.19
N GLY A 379 -4.87 1.19 2.21
CA GLY A 379 -4.34 2.56 2.39
C GLY A 379 -4.92 3.63 1.46
N GLY A 380 -5.90 3.27 0.64
CA GLY A 380 -6.57 4.19 -0.28
C GLY A 380 -7.70 5.01 0.36
N GLU A 381 -7.93 6.18 -0.21
CA GLU A 381 -9.03 7.10 0.15
C GLU A 381 -9.94 7.30 -1.08
N PRO A 382 -10.98 6.46 -1.27
CA PRO A 382 -11.82 6.46 -2.47
C PRO A 382 -12.51 7.79 -2.82
N ASP A 383 -12.68 8.69 -1.85
CA ASP A 383 -13.24 10.03 -2.04
C ASP A 383 -12.19 11.13 -2.29
N ALA A 384 -10.90 10.85 -2.13
CA ALA A 384 -9.82 11.77 -2.49
C ALA A 384 -9.68 11.98 -4.01
N GLY A 385 -10.29 11.11 -4.83
CA GLY A 385 -10.36 11.25 -6.29
C GLY A 385 -9.00 11.21 -6.99
N ALA A 386 -8.91 11.91 -8.13
CA ALA A 386 -7.71 11.94 -8.96
C ALA A 386 -6.56 12.74 -8.33
N GLY A 387 -5.37 12.16 -8.35
CA GLY A 387 -4.12 12.78 -7.90
C GLY A 387 -3.39 13.56 -9.00
N THR A 388 -2.37 14.31 -8.63
CA THR A 388 -1.54 15.08 -9.57
C THR A 388 -0.14 14.50 -9.70
N VAL A 389 0.53 14.83 -10.81
CA VAL A 389 1.97 14.54 -11.01
C VAL A 389 2.81 15.23 -9.93
N ALA A 390 2.43 16.44 -9.52
CA ALA A 390 3.11 17.19 -8.46
C ALA A 390 3.02 16.50 -7.08
N GLU A 391 1.87 15.91 -6.74
CA GLU A 391 1.70 15.13 -5.50
C GLU A 391 2.63 13.91 -5.47
N LEU A 392 2.72 13.16 -6.59
CA LEU A 392 3.65 12.03 -6.70
C LEU A 392 5.12 12.48 -6.57
N HIS A 393 5.48 13.61 -7.18
CA HIS A 393 6.83 14.16 -7.06
C HIS A 393 7.16 14.61 -5.63
N ALA A 394 6.22 15.24 -4.92
CA ALA A 394 6.40 15.63 -3.52
C ALA A 394 6.64 14.40 -2.63
N GLU A 395 5.86 13.35 -2.85
CA GLU A 395 6.01 12.08 -2.13
C GLU A 395 7.35 11.38 -2.45
N ASN A 396 7.82 11.45 -3.69
CA ASN A 396 9.13 10.93 -4.07
C ASN A 396 10.30 11.73 -3.48
N LEU A 397 10.18 13.06 -3.42
CA LEU A 397 11.18 13.93 -2.76
C LEU A 397 11.27 13.58 -1.26
N TYR A 398 10.11 13.53 -0.58
CA TYR A 398 10.05 13.11 0.82
C TYR A 398 10.69 11.73 1.03
N ARG A 399 10.33 10.73 0.22
CA ARG A 399 10.93 9.39 0.30
C ARG A 399 12.44 9.40 0.06
N ARG A 400 12.94 10.20 -0.89
CA ARG A 400 14.38 10.29 -1.17
C ARG A 400 15.17 10.82 0.03
N GLU A 401 14.61 11.82 0.70
CA GLU A 401 15.25 12.53 1.81
C GLU A 401 15.10 11.75 3.12
N GLU A 402 13.87 11.34 3.43
CA GLU A 402 13.50 10.86 4.76
C GLU A 402 13.47 9.33 4.89
N ARG A 403 13.17 8.62 3.80
CA ARG A 403 12.91 7.16 3.82
C ARG A 403 13.41 6.44 2.55
N PRO A 404 14.68 6.60 2.13
CA PRO A 404 15.17 6.02 0.88
C PRO A 404 15.25 4.49 0.88
N GLY A 405 15.14 3.86 2.05
CA GLY A 405 15.07 2.41 2.22
C GLY A 405 13.66 1.84 2.22
N SER A 406 12.60 2.67 2.14
CA SER A 406 11.21 2.21 2.12
C SER A 406 10.90 1.44 0.85
N PHE A 407 9.99 0.47 0.93
CA PHE A 407 9.50 -0.19 -0.27
C PHE A 407 8.64 0.73 -1.12
N VAL A 408 8.66 0.44 -2.42
CA VAL A 408 7.83 1.06 -3.45
C VAL A 408 7.06 -0.09 -4.10
N THR A 409 5.81 -0.30 -3.69
CA THR A 409 5.00 -1.44 -4.15
C THR A 409 3.77 -0.97 -4.94
N THR A 410 3.23 -1.89 -5.73
CA THR A 410 1.99 -1.70 -6.50
C THR A 410 1.06 -2.91 -6.41
N THR A 411 1.53 -4.06 -5.98
CA THR A 411 0.70 -5.25 -5.75
C THR A 411 1.29 -6.00 -4.57
N THR A 412 0.44 -6.53 -3.71
CA THR A 412 0.85 -7.40 -2.59
C THR A 412 -0.09 -8.59 -2.49
N HIS A 413 0.17 -9.47 -1.53
CA HIS A 413 -0.76 -10.56 -1.18
C HIS A 413 -2.05 -10.06 -0.51
N ASP A 414 -2.11 -8.80 -0.08
CA ASP A 414 -3.28 -8.22 0.61
C ASP A 414 -4.00 -7.13 -0.19
N THR A 415 -3.40 -6.67 -1.30
CA THR A 415 -4.11 -5.76 -2.21
C THR A 415 -5.42 -6.37 -2.68
N LYS A 416 -6.48 -5.56 -2.69
CA LYS A 416 -7.83 -5.95 -3.11
C LYS A 416 -7.87 -6.27 -4.61
N ARG A 417 -6.99 -5.64 -5.41
CA ARG A 417 -6.83 -5.85 -6.87
C ARG A 417 -5.36 -5.68 -7.26
N SER A 418 -4.86 -6.46 -8.22
CA SER A 418 -3.50 -6.26 -8.75
C SER A 418 -3.36 -4.94 -9.51
N GLU A 419 -2.12 -4.50 -9.72
CA GLU A 419 -1.78 -3.28 -10.45
C GLU A 419 -2.41 -3.19 -11.85
N ASP A 420 -2.42 -4.29 -12.60
CA ASP A 420 -2.95 -4.32 -13.96
C ASP A 420 -4.48 -4.18 -13.98
N VAL A 421 -5.17 -4.77 -12.98
CA VAL A 421 -6.63 -4.63 -12.81
C VAL A 421 -6.98 -3.18 -12.51
N ARG A 422 -6.24 -2.53 -11.61
CA ARG A 422 -6.49 -1.13 -11.24
C ARG A 422 -6.19 -0.19 -12.42
N ALA A 423 -5.09 -0.40 -13.12
CA ALA A 423 -4.71 0.40 -14.29
C ALA A 423 -5.78 0.36 -15.40
N ARG A 424 -6.37 -0.82 -15.66
CA ARG A 424 -7.52 -0.93 -16.58
C ARG A 424 -8.73 -0.17 -16.08
N ILE A 425 -9.14 -0.40 -14.83
CA ILE A 425 -10.32 0.26 -14.25
C ILE A 425 -10.17 1.79 -14.28
N ASN A 426 -8.96 2.33 -14.09
CA ASN A 426 -8.70 3.78 -14.16
C ASN A 426 -9.15 4.41 -15.50
N VAL A 427 -9.10 3.67 -16.61
CA VAL A 427 -9.55 4.14 -17.95
C VAL A 427 -11.03 4.55 -17.96
N ILE A 428 -11.85 4.00 -17.06
CA ILE A 428 -13.26 4.42 -16.89
C ILE A 428 -13.35 5.93 -16.62
N SER A 429 -12.40 6.48 -15.86
CA SER A 429 -12.35 7.91 -15.57
C SER A 429 -12.05 8.76 -16.81
N GLU A 430 -11.38 8.22 -17.81
CA GLU A 430 -11.09 8.93 -19.07
C GLU A 430 -12.23 8.79 -20.10
N MET A 431 -13.03 7.74 -19.98
CA MET A 431 -14.16 7.44 -20.87
C MET A 431 -15.53 7.48 -20.15
N PRO A 432 -15.83 8.51 -19.34
CA PRO A 432 -16.97 8.47 -18.42
C PRO A 432 -18.32 8.43 -19.15
N ARG A 433 -18.41 9.03 -20.35
CA ARG A 433 -19.63 9.04 -21.17
C ARG A 433 -19.91 7.66 -21.78
N GLN A 434 -18.88 7.03 -22.31
CA GLN A 434 -18.92 5.69 -22.90
C GLN A 434 -19.28 4.68 -21.81
N TRP A 435 -18.60 4.74 -20.65
CA TRP A 435 -18.89 3.91 -19.48
C TRP A 435 -20.35 4.05 -19.03
N ARG A 436 -20.84 5.28 -18.84
CA ARG A 436 -22.24 5.54 -18.49
C ARG A 436 -23.21 4.93 -19.50
N SER A 437 -22.93 5.06 -20.79
CA SER A 437 -23.78 4.47 -21.83
C SER A 437 -23.72 2.94 -21.82
N ALA A 438 -22.57 2.37 -21.51
CA ALA A 438 -22.34 0.93 -21.47
C ALA A 438 -23.08 0.29 -20.29
N VAL A 439 -22.83 0.74 -19.05
CA VAL A 439 -23.48 0.18 -17.84
C VAL A 439 -25.02 0.23 -17.91
N ASN A 440 -25.58 1.31 -18.45
CA ASN A 440 -27.03 1.43 -18.63
C ASN A 440 -27.58 0.45 -19.68
N ARG A 441 -26.83 0.16 -20.75
CA ARG A 441 -27.23 -0.81 -21.79
C ARG A 441 -27.08 -2.24 -21.29
N TRP A 442 -25.91 -2.58 -20.75
CA TRP A 442 -25.64 -3.88 -20.15
C TRP A 442 -26.69 -4.26 -19.11
N SER A 443 -27.02 -3.32 -18.22
CA SER A 443 -28.02 -3.59 -17.19
C SER A 443 -29.46 -3.78 -17.70
N ARG A 444 -29.79 -3.21 -18.87
CA ARG A 444 -31.07 -3.48 -19.55
C ARG A 444 -31.07 -4.87 -20.16
N LEU A 445 -29.98 -5.26 -20.83
CA LEU A 445 -29.82 -6.59 -21.43
C LEU A 445 -29.87 -7.70 -20.36
N ASN A 446 -29.21 -7.46 -19.23
CA ASN A 446 -29.09 -8.42 -18.14
C ASN A 446 -30.30 -8.42 -17.19
N ARG A 447 -31.30 -7.54 -17.40
CA ARG A 447 -32.43 -7.39 -16.47
C ARG A 447 -33.18 -8.69 -16.20
N ARG A 448 -33.35 -9.52 -17.23
CA ARG A 448 -34.07 -10.80 -17.14
C ARG A 448 -33.36 -11.86 -16.27
N HIS A 449 -32.07 -11.66 -15.98
CA HIS A 449 -31.27 -12.58 -15.18
C HIS A 449 -31.29 -12.24 -13.68
N ARG A 450 -31.80 -11.06 -13.30
CA ARG A 450 -31.95 -10.69 -11.88
C ARG A 450 -33.11 -11.44 -11.25
N ARG A 451 -32.88 -11.97 -10.06
CA ARG A 451 -33.93 -12.52 -9.20
C ARG A 451 -34.41 -11.48 -8.20
N GLU A 452 -35.57 -11.75 -7.60
CA GLU A 452 -36.07 -11.00 -6.46
C GLU A 452 -35.95 -11.89 -5.22
N VAL A 453 -35.29 -11.38 -4.18
CA VAL A 453 -35.11 -12.02 -2.87
C VAL A 453 -35.56 -11.00 -1.83
N ASP A 454 -36.55 -11.35 -1.00
CA ASP A 454 -37.14 -10.45 0.01
C ASP A 454 -37.60 -9.08 -0.55
N GLY A 455 -38.17 -9.06 -1.76
CA GLY A 455 -38.63 -7.83 -2.43
C GLY A 455 -37.50 -6.96 -2.98
N LEU A 456 -36.27 -7.46 -3.02
CA LEU A 456 -35.08 -6.73 -3.48
C LEU A 456 -34.38 -7.48 -4.61
N PRO A 457 -33.74 -6.76 -5.55
CA PRO A 457 -33.03 -7.40 -6.64
C PRO A 457 -31.76 -8.10 -6.14
N ALA A 458 -31.51 -9.31 -6.64
CA ALA A 458 -30.28 -10.08 -6.48
C ALA A 458 -29.64 -10.33 -7.86
N PRO A 459 -28.47 -9.74 -8.16
CA PRO A 459 -27.72 -8.77 -7.36
C PRO A 459 -28.42 -7.41 -7.22
N SER A 460 -28.05 -6.66 -6.18
CA SER A 460 -28.38 -5.26 -6.04
C SER A 460 -27.75 -4.42 -7.16
N ARG A 461 -28.22 -3.19 -7.34
CA ARG A 461 -27.60 -2.27 -8.33
C ARG A 461 -26.14 -1.96 -8.01
N ASN A 462 -25.78 -1.91 -6.72
CA ASN A 462 -24.40 -1.67 -6.31
C ASN A 462 -23.49 -2.84 -6.69
N ASP A 463 -23.95 -4.08 -6.42
CA ASP A 463 -23.21 -5.30 -6.74
C ASP A 463 -23.12 -5.53 -8.25
N GLU A 464 -24.14 -5.19 -9.01
CA GLU A 464 -24.08 -5.21 -10.48
C GLU A 464 -23.06 -4.21 -11.02
N TYR A 465 -22.99 -3.01 -10.44
CA TYR A 465 -22.00 -2.00 -10.84
C TYR A 465 -20.57 -2.44 -10.51
N LEU A 466 -20.38 -3.13 -9.37
CA LEU A 466 -19.12 -3.79 -9.01
C LEU A 466 -18.72 -4.82 -10.07
N LEU A 467 -19.64 -5.73 -10.42
CA LEU A 467 -19.38 -6.80 -11.39
C LEU A 467 -18.87 -6.22 -12.70
N TYR A 468 -19.50 -5.18 -13.25
CA TYR A 468 -19.06 -4.61 -14.53
C TYR A 468 -17.63 -4.03 -14.46
N GLN A 469 -17.25 -3.37 -13.35
CA GLN A 469 -15.88 -2.88 -13.18
C GLN A 469 -14.89 -4.03 -13.01
N THR A 470 -15.24 -5.06 -12.24
CA THR A 470 -14.42 -6.26 -12.04
C THR A 470 -14.20 -7.01 -13.35
N LEU A 471 -15.24 -7.18 -14.16
CA LEU A 471 -15.12 -7.79 -15.48
C LEU A 471 -14.16 -6.99 -16.37
N PHE A 472 -14.29 -5.65 -16.38
CA PHE A 472 -13.42 -4.81 -17.20
C PHE A 472 -11.95 -4.87 -16.75
N GLY A 473 -11.72 -4.84 -15.43
CA GLY A 473 -10.38 -4.96 -14.89
C GLY A 473 -9.73 -6.33 -15.10
N THR A 474 -10.51 -7.41 -15.18
CA THR A 474 -9.99 -8.79 -15.20
C THR A 474 -10.17 -9.55 -16.51
N TRP A 475 -10.73 -8.90 -17.52
CA TRP A 475 -11.03 -9.54 -18.80
C TRP A 475 -9.78 -10.20 -19.42
N PRO A 476 -9.87 -11.47 -19.88
CA PRO A 476 -8.74 -12.12 -20.53
C PRO A 476 -8.25 -11.36 -21.77
N LEU A 477 -6.93 -11.23 -21.93
CA LEU A 477 -6.33 -10.58 -23.11
C LEU A 477 -6.50 -11.41 -24.38
N ASP A 478 -6.33 -12.72 -24.24
CA ASP A 478 -6.51 -13.70 -25.31
C ASP A 478 -7.86 -14.40 -25.15
N PRO A 479 -8.55 -14.74 -26.27
CA PRO A 479 -9.74 -15.56 -26.22
C PRO A 479 -9.45 -16.89 -25.51
N PRO A 480 -10.06 -17.16 -24.34
CA PRO A 480 -9.81 -18.39 -23.62
C PRO A 480 -10.51 -19.58 -24.31
N ASP A 481 -9.96 -20.78 -24.12
CA ASP A 481 -10.69 -22.01 -24.43
C ASP A 481 -11.88 -22.20 -23.48
N ALA A 482 -12.75 -23.17 -23.77
CA ALA A 482 -13.98 -23.39 -23.01
C ALA A 482 -13.72 -23.68 -21.51
N GLU A 483 -12.63 -24.38 -21.19
CA GLU A 483 -12.27 -24.71 -19.81
C GLU A 483 -11.75 -23.48 -19.06
N SER A 484 -10.90 -22.68 -19.72
CA SER A 484 -10.38 -21.42 -19.18
C SER A 484 -11.50 -20.39 -19.01
N TRP A 485 -12.49 -20.36 -19.92
CA TRP A 485 -13.68 -19.53 -19.77
C TRP A 485 -14.52 -19.96 -18.56
N LYS A 486 -14.76 -21.27 -18.39
CA LYS A 486 -15.47 -21.79 -17.21
C LYS A 486 -14.79 -21.38 -15.91
N ARG A 487 -13.46 -21.52 -15.82
CA ARG A 487 -12.67 -21.08 -14.65
C ARG A 487 -12.74 -19.57 -14.43
N PHE A 488 -12.82 -18.78 -15.50
CA PHE A 488 -13.01 -17.34 -15.40
C PHE A 488 -14.38 -17.01 -14.79
N VAL A 489 -15.45 -17.68 -15.22
CA VAL A 489 -16.80 -17.52 -14.64
C VAL A 489 -16.81 -17.90 -13.17
N GLU A 490 -16.24 -19.05 -12.80
CA GLU A 490 -16.12 -19.51 -11.41
C GLU A 490 -15.37 -18.49 -10.54
N ARG A 491 -14.25 -17.94 -11.04
CA ARG A 491 -13.49 -16.87 -10.37
C ARG A 491 -14.35 -15.62 -10.12
N MET A 492 -15.18 -15.21 -11.07
CA MET A 492 -16.07 -14.06 -10.89
C MET A 492 -17.18 -14.34 -9.88
N GLN A 493 -17.70 -15.57 -9.85
CA GLN A 493 -18.70 -15.98 -8.84
C GLN A 493 -18.10 -15.97 -7.43
N GLU A 494 -16.93 -16.59 -7.24
CA GLU A 494 -16.21 -16.60 -5.96
C GLU A 494 -15.89 -15.18 -5.47
N TYR A 495 -15.40 -14.32 -6.36
CA TYR A 495 -15.14 -12.93 -6.03
C TYR A 495 -16.41 -12.19 -5.60
N MET A 496 -17.51 -12.33 -6.36
CA MET A 496 -18.76 -11.62 -6.04
C MET A 496 -19.40 -12.13 -4.74
N GLU A 497 -19.29 -13.43 -4.45
CA GLU A 497 -19.70 -13.99 -3.16
C GLU A 497 -18.89 -13.39 -2.00
N LYS A 498 -17.56 -13.33 -2.14
CA LYS A 498 -16.69 -12.67 -1.16
C LYS A 498 -17.06 -11.19 -1.00
N ALA A 499 -17.15 -10.45 -2.11
CA ALA A 499 -17.40 -9.01 -2.09
C ALA A 499 -18.75 -8.65 -1.44
N THR A 500 -19.82 -9.40 -1.75
CA THR A 500 -21.15 -9.15 -1.18
C THR A 500 -21.21 -9.50 0.31
N ARG A 501 -20.49 -10.54 0.76
CA ARG A 501 -20.34 -10.87 2.18
C ARG A 501 -19.47 -9.88 2.93
N GLU A 502 -18.44 -9.31 2.30
CA GLU A 502 -17.65 -8.23 2.90
C GLU A 502 -18.44 -6.92 2.99
N ALA A 503 -19.31 -6.64 2.02
CA ALA A 503 -20.20 -5.48 2.09
C ALA A 503 -21.17 -5.53 3.28
N LYS A 504 -21.56 -6.74 3.75
CA LYS A 504 -22.42 -6.94 4.94
C LYS A 504 -23.79 -6.24 4.86
N LEU A 505 -24.30 -5.99 3.65
CA LEU A 505 -25.58 -5.31 3.41
C LEU A 505 -26.76 -6.27 3.20
N ARG A 506 -26.54 -7.35 2.45
CA ARG A 506 -27.58 -8.34 2.08
C ARG A 506 -27.27 -9.75 2.58
N THR A 507 -25.99 -10.04 2.75
CA THR A 507 -25.43 -11.33 3.16
C THR A 507 -24.15 -11.05 3.97
N SER A 508 -23.63 -12.03 4.70
CA SER A 508 -22.40 -11.90 5.49
C SER A 508 -21.78 -13.27 5.78
N TRP A 509 -20.51 -13.31 6.20
CA TRP A 509 -19.90 -14.55 6.67
C TRP A 509 -20.55 -15.12 7.94
N ILE A 510 -21.15 -14.27 8.78
CA ILE A 510 -21.77 -14.68 10.06
C ILE A 510 -23.16 -15.27 9.87
N SER A 511 -23.93 -14.65 8.98
CA SER A 511 -25.29 -15.05 8.62
C SER A 511 -25.45 -14.91 7.12
N PRO A 512 -25.05 -15.93 6.34
CA PRO A 512 -25.24 -15.93 4.89
C PRO A 512 -26.72 -15.87 4.52
N ASN A 513 -27.05 -15.13 3.47
CA ASN A 513 -28.36 -15.19 2.82
C ASN A 513 -28.22 -16.07 1.57
N GLU A 514 -28.57 -17.35 1.69
CA GLU A 514 -28.35 -18.35 0.63
C GLU A 514 -29.08 -18.02 -0.67
N ASP A 515 -30.29 -17.45 -0.58
CA ASP A 515 -31.08 -17.06 -1.75
C ASP A 515 -30.45 -15.88 -2.49
N TYR A 516 -29.96 -14.89 -1.74
CA TYR A 516 -29.24 -13.75 -2.32
C TYR A 516 -27.92 -14.20 -2.97
N ASP A 517 -27.12 -15.00 -2.25
CA ASP A 517 -25.85 -15.54 -2.73
C ASP A 517 -26.05 -16.36 -4.01
N ALA A 518 -27.08 -17.21 -4.05
CA ALA A 518 -27.47 -17.96 -5.24
C ALA A 518 -27.92 -17.03 -6.39
N GLY A 519 -28.70 -15.98 -6.08
CA GLY A 519 -29.12 -14.98 -7.06
C GLY A 519 -27.94 -14.24 -7.72
N VAL A 520 -26.94 -13.87 -6.93
CA VAL A 520 -25.70 -13.24 -7.43
C VAL A 520 -24.91 -14.23 -8.30
N ARG A 521 -24.68 -15.45 -7.80
CA ARG A 521 -23.93 -16.50 -8.50
C ARG A 521 -24.57 -16.84 -9.86
N ASP A 522 -25.88 -17.03 -9.88
CA ASP A 522 -26.61 -17.41 -11.09
C ASP A 522 -26.70 -16.24 -12.08
N PHE A 523 -26.78 -15.00 -11.59
CA PHE A 523 -26.67 -13.81 -12.44
C PHE A 523 -25.32 -13.74 -13.14
N VAL A 524 -24.20 -13.94 -12.42
CA VAL A 524 -22.85 -13.95 -13.01
C VAL A 524 -22.73 -15.02 -14.09
N ALA A 525 -23.19 -16.25 -13.82
CA ALA A 525 -23.18 -17.33 -14.81
C ALA A 525 -23.99 -16.97 -16.07
N ALA A 526 -25.19 -16.41 -15.90
CA ALA A 526 -26.06 -16.08 -17.02
C ALA A 526 -25.54 -14.90 -17.86
N VAL A 527 -24.92 -13.90 -17.21
CA VAL A 527 -24.30 -12.75 -17.89
C VAL A 527 -23.09 -13.21 -18.73
N LEU A 528 -22.33 -14.18 -18.24
CA LEU A 528 -21.13 -14.71 -18.89
C LEU A 528 -21.35 -16.00 -19.70
N ASP A 529 -22.60 -16.37 -19.96
CA ASP A 529 -22.93 -17.50 -20.85
C ASP A 529 -22.34 -17.25 -22.24
N ASP A 530 -21.36 -18.07 -22.67
CA ASP A 530 -20.64 -17.95 -23.94
C ASP A 530 -21.48 -18.45 -25.12
N ASN A 531 -22.64 -17.84 -25.26
CA ASN A 531 -23.57 -18.07 -26.33
C ASN A 531 -23.41 -16.96 -27.38
N PRO A 532 -23.27 -17.28 -28.67
CA PRO A 532 -23.20 -16.27 -29.74
C PRO A 532 -24.40 -15.30 -29.77
N LYS A 533 -25.54 -15.67 -29.19
CA LYS A 533 -26.73 -14.81 -29.04
C LYS A 533 -26.66 -13.88 -27.82
N ASN A 534 -25.65 -13.99 -26.98
CA ASN A 534 -25.45 -13.15 -25.80
C ASN A 534 -24.99 -11.75 -26.24
N ARG A 535 -25.97 -10.86 -26.43
CA ARG A 535 -25.74 -9.46 -26.80
C ARG A 535 -24.92 -8.68 -25.79
N PHE A 536 -24.99 -9.02 -24.49
CA PHE A 536 -24.17 -8.36 -23.48
C PHE A 536 -22.69 -8.66 -23.73
N LEU A 537 -22.31 -9.92 -23.94
CA LEU A 537 -20.92 -10.28 -24.21
C LEU A 537 -20.38 -9.59 -25.46
N ALA A 538 -21.17 -9.52 -26.54
CA ALA A 538 -20.77 -8.80 -27.75
C ALA A 538 -20.55 -7.29 -27.49
N GLU A 539 -21.48 -6.62 -26.81
CA GLU A 539 -21.35 -5.19 -26.47
C GLU A 539 -20.23 -4.93 -25.44
N PHE A 540 -19.97 -5.88 -24.54
CA PHE A 540 -18.90 -5.80 -23.55
C PHE A 540 -17.53 -5.96 -24.21
N ARG A 541 -17.34 -6.98 -25.06
CA ARG A 541 -16.10 -7.19 -25.84
C ARG A 541 -15.78 -5.97 -26.70
N ALA A 542 -16.76 -5.38 -27.37
CA ALA A 542 -16.55 -4.18 -28.17
C ALA A 542 -16.11 -2.96 -27.33
N PHE A 543 -16.59 -2.82 -26.08
CA PHE A 543 -16.11 -1.78 -25.17
C PHE A 543 -14.71 -2.08 -24.66
N GLU A 544 -14.44 -3.33 -24.29
CA GLU A 544 -13.14 -3.78 -23.80
C GLU A 544 -12.04 -3.60 -24.86
N GLU A 545 -12.30 -4.00 -26.10
CA GLU A 545 -11.38 -3.87 -27.23
C GLU A 545 -10.97 -2.41 -27.49
N GLN A 546 -11.87 -1.46 -27.25
CA GLN A 546 -11.61 -0.02 -27.39
C GLN A 546 -10.78 0.57 -26.25
N ALA A 547 -10.79 -0.06 -25.06
CA ALA A 547 -10.29 0.55 -23.84
C ALA A 547 -9.05 -0.16 -23.24
N VAL A 548 -8.89 -1.46 -23.51
CA VAL A 548 -7.88 -2.31 -22.83
C VAL A 548 -6.46 -1.82 -23.04
N ASP A 549 -6.09 -1.43 -24.26
CA ASP A 549 -4.73 -1.01 -24.60
C ASP A 549 -4.31 0.22 -23.77
N PHE A 550 -5.23 1.16 -23.49
CA PHE A 550 -4.95 2.31 -22.62
C PHE A 550 -4.59 1.88 -21.19
N GLY A 551 -5.30 0.87 -20.66
CA GLY A 551 -5.02 0.31 -19.34
C GLY A 551 -3.66 -0.37 -19.28
N LEU A 552 -3.25 -1.08 -20.34
CA LEU A 552 -1.94 -1.73 -20.41
C LEU A 552 -0.79 -0.71 -20.49
N TYR A 553 -0.95 0.35 -21.30
CA TYR A 553 0.04 1.44 -21.30
C TYR A 553 0.12 2.15 -19.95
N GLY A 554 -1.01 2.39 -19.28
CA GLY A 554 -1.04 2.94 -17.93
C GLY A 554 -0.35 2.04 -16.89
N ALA A 555 -0.53 0.72 -17.00
CA ALA A 555 0.15 -0.25 -16.12
C ALA A 555 1.67 -0.24 -16.32
N VAL A 556 2.16 -0.18 -17.57
CA VAL A 556 3.60 -0.08 -17.87
C VAL A 556 4.18 1.27 -17.45
N ALA A 557 3.43 2.37 -17.59
CA ALA A 557 3.80 3.66 -17.02
C ALA A 557 3.98 3.56 -15.50
N GLN A 558 3.01 2.98 -14.79
CA GLN A 558 3.09 2.75 -13.35
C GLN A 558 4.29 1.87 -12.96
N LEU A 559 4.54 0.80 -13.72
CA LEU A 559 5.66 -0.10 -13.51
C LEU A 559 7.00 0.63 -13.63
N LEU A 560 7.19 1.43 -14.69
CA LEU A 560 8.44 2.17 -14.86
C LEU A 560 8.65 3.18 -13.73
N LEU A 561 7.60 3.91 -13.32
CA LEU A 561 7.63 4.79 -12.16
C LEU A 561 8.04 4.04 -10.88
N LYS A 562 7.44 2.86 -10.61
CA LYS A 562 7.82 2.02 -9.47
C LYS A 562 9.31 1.66 -9.48
N LEU A 563 9.82 1.20 -10.62
CA LEU A 563 11.19 0.71 -10.74
C LEU A 563 12.25 1.82 -10.69
N THR A 564 11.86 3.06 -10.96
CA THR A 564 12.79 4.20 -11.10
C THR A 564 12.56 5.32 -10.09
N SER A 565 11.53 5.24 -9.24
CA SER A 565 11.33 6.19 -8.14
C SER A 565 12.35 5.95 -7.00
N PRO A 566 12.52 6.93 -6.08
CA PRO A 566 13.26 6.73 -4.83
C PRO A 566 12.63 5.60 -3.99
N GLY A 567 13.43 4.88 -3.20
CA GLY A 567 12.99 3.70 -2.44
C GLY A 567 13.49 2.38 -3.01
N VAL A 568 13.01 1.25 -2.49
CA VAL A 568 13.35 -0.10 -2.95
C VAL A 568 12.14 -0.69 -3.69
N PRO A 569 12.20 -0.91 -5.01
CA PRO A 569 11.06 -1.42 -5.77
C PRO A 569 10.73 -2.86 -5.36
N ASP A 570 9.46 -3.09 -5.05
CA ASP A 570 8.89 -4.39 -4.74
C ASP A 570 8.13 -4.95 -5.94
N ILE A 571 8.26 -6.26 -6.19
CA ILE A 571 7.55 -6.96 -7.26
C ILE A 571 6.93 -8.21 -6.66
N TYR A 572 5.61 -8.17 -6.50
CA TYR A 572 4.86 -9.35 -6.11
C TYR A 572 4.96 -10.45 -7.19
N GLN A 573 5.09 -11.70 -6.75
CA GLN A 573 5.36 -12.83 -7.62
C GLN A 573 4.40 -12.88 -8.82
N GLY A 574 4.97 -12.93 -10.02
CA GLY A 574 4.24 -13.02 -11.28
C GLY A 574 3.96 -11.68 -11.96
N GLN A 575 4.03 -10.54 -11.25
CA GLN A 575 3.70 -9.21 -11.78
C GLN A 575 4.69 -8.68 -12.84
N GLU A 576 5.74 -9.40 -13.19
CA GLU A 576 6.58 -9.13 -14.35
C GLU A 576 5.86 -9.38 -15.69
N LEU A 577 4.76 -10.17 -15.69
CA LEU A 577 3.84 -10.38 -16.80
C LEU A 577 2.46 -9.75 -16.51
N TRP A 578 1.54 -9.82 -17.46
CA TRP A 578 0.16 -9.40 -17.25
C TRP A 578 -0.55 -10.34 -16.25
N GLU A 579 -0.94 -9.79 -15.11
CA GLU A 579 -1.52 -10.56 -14.02
C GLU A 579 -2.79 -9.88 -13.48
N PHE A 580 -3.95 -10.37 -13.92
CA PHE A 580 -5.26 -9.84 -13.53
C PHE A 580 -5.83 -10.55 -12.31
N ARG A 581 -5.25 -10.27 -11.13
CA ARG A 581 -5.60 -10.91 -9.87
C ARG A 581 -6.53 -10.03 -9.03
N LEU A 582 -7.51 -10.66 -8.40
CA LEU A 582 -8.39 -10.05 -7.41
C LEU A 582 -7.89 -10.36 -5.99
N VAL A 583 -8.62 -9.92 -4.99
CA VAL A 583 -8.34 -10.15 -3.57
C VAL A 583 -8.14 -11.64 -3.25
N ASP A 584 -7.35 -11.94 -2.21
CA ASP A 584 -7.16 -13.28 -1.61
C ASP A 584 -8.46 -14.10 -1.61
N PRO A 585 -8.47 -15.38 -2.04
CA PRO A 585 -7.32 -16.19 -2.48
C PRO A 585 -6.93 -16.06 -3.93
N ASP A 586 -7.55 -15.17 -4.71
CA ASP A 586 -7.29 -15.09 -6.14
C ASP A 586 -5.84 -14.67 -6.48
N ASN A 587 -5.30 -13.72 -5.71
CA ASN A 587 -3.90 -13.28 -5.79
C ASN A 587 -2.88 -14.29 -5.26
N ARG A 588 -3.30 -15.43 -4.67
CA ARG A 588 -2.41 -16.48 -4.13
C ARG A 588 -2.22 -17.69 -5.04
N ARG A 589 -2.84 -17.66 -6.22
CA ARG A 589 -2.71 -18.70 -7.24
C ARG A 589 -1.24 -18.90 -7.66
N PRO A 590 -0.85 -20.10 -8.10
CA PRO A 590 0.53 -20.41 -8.47
C PRO A 590 1.01 -19.60 -9.68
N VAL A 591 2.32 -19.36 -9.72
CA VAL A 591 3.02 -18.63 -10.78
C VAL A 591 3.78 -19.61 -11.66
N ASP A 592 3.57 -19.52 -12.97
CA ASP A 592 4.32 -20.30 -13.95
C ASP A 592 5.68 -19.63 -14.24
N PHE A 593 6.70 -20.03 -13.48
CA PHE A 593 8.08 -19.52 -13.62
C PHE A 593 8.80 -20.06 -14.86
N ASP A 594 8.39 -21.20 -15.41
CA ASP A 594 9.05 -21.78 -16.58
C ASP A 594 8.70 -20.98 -17.84
N ARG A 595 7.43 -20.57 -18.00
CA ARG A 595 7.00 -19.62 -19.04
C ARG A 595 7.78 -18.30 -18.97
N ARG A 596 7.97 -17.76 -17.76
CA ARG A 596 8.69 -16.49 -17.53
C ARG A 596 10.16 -16.59 -17.89
N LYS A 597 10.83 -17.66 -17.49
CA LYS A 597 12.23 -17.93 -17.87
C LYS A 597 12.39 -18.04 -19.38
N TRP A 598 11.45 -18.73 -20.05
CA TRP A 598 11.46 -18.85 -21.50
C TRP A 598 11.30 -17.50 -22.21
N LEU A 599 10.28 -16.71 -21.84
CA LEU A 599 10.07 -15.36 -22.40
C LEU A 599 11.26 -14.43 -22.12
N LEU A 600 11.85 -14.51 -20.93
CA LEU A 600 13.03 -13.71 -20.59
C LEU A 600 14.24 -14.10 -21.45
N ALA A 601 14.45 -15.40 -21.71
CA ALA A 601 15.53 -15.86 -22.58
C ALA A 601 15.35 -15.37 -24.03
N GLU A 602 14.11 -15.34 -24.54
CA GLU A 602 13.82 -14.74 -25.86
C GLU A 602 14.19 -13.25 -25.90
N LEU A 603 13.76 -12.48 -24.89
CA LEU A 603 14.07 -11.06 -24.79
C LEU A 603 15.59 -10.81 -24.70
N GLN A 604 16.29 -11.60 -23.88
CA GLN A 604 17.74 -11.51 -23.73
C GLN A 604 18.45 -11.76 -25.05
N SER A 605 18.05 -12.79 -25.80
CA SER A 605 18.63 -13.09 -27.12
C SER A 605 18.46 -11.93 -28.10
N ALA A 606 17.26 -11.34 -28.16
CA ALA A 606 16.98 -10.23 -29.06
C ALA A 606 17.76 -8.95 -28.69
N VAL A 607 17.82 -8.61 -27.40
CA VAL A 607 18.57 -7.43 -26.93
C VAL A 607 20.08 -7.61 -27.07
N SER A 608 20.61 -8.80 -26.77
CA SER A 608 22.04 -9.09 -26.93
C SER A 608 22.52 -9.05 -28.38
N SER A 609 21.61 -9.25 -29.34
CA SER A 609 21.92 -9.09 -30.78
C SER A 609 22.15 -7.62 -31.16
N GLY A 610 21.63 -6.68 -30.37
CA GLY A 610 21.83 -5.23 -30.53
C GLY A 610 21.25 -4.65 -31.81
N GLY A 611 21.46 -3.34 -32.01
CA GLY A 611 21.16 -2.64 -33.26
C GLY A 611 19.70 -2.72 -33.69
N GLU A 612 19.48 -3.14 -34.95
CA GLU A 612 18.17 -3.12 -35.61
C GLU A 612 17.17 -4.14 -35.02
N GLU A 613 17.65 -5.30 -34.55
CA GLU A 613 16.78 -6.37 -34.03
C GLU A 613 16.14 -5.99 -32.69
N TRP A 614 16.91 -5.36 -31.80
CA TRP A 614 16.37 -4.80 -30.56
C TRP A 614 15.32 -3.72 -30.88
N LEU A 615 15.64 -2.81 -31.80
CA LEU A 615 14.70 -1.75 -32.19
C LEU A 615 13.39 -2.31 -32.78
N LYS A 616 13.46 -3.32 -33.66
CA LYS A 616 12.30 -4.00 -34.23
C LYS A 616 11.43 -4.62 -33.14
N LEU A 617 12.04 -5.33 -32.19
CA LEU A 617 11.32 -5.92 -31.06
C LEU A 617 10.64 -4.85 -30.20
N ALA A 618 11.37 -3.79 -29.84
CA ALA A 618 10.82 -2.71 -29.02
C ALA A 618 9.62 -2.05 -29.72
N ARG A 619 9.75 -1.73 -31.02
CA ARG A 619 8.65 -1.18 -31.83
C ARG A 619 7.45 -2.12 -31.88
N TYR A 620 7.68 -3.41 -32.10
CA TYR A 620 6.62 -4.41 -32.10
C TYR A 620 5.88 -4.44 -30.76
N LEU A 621 6.59 -4.51 -29.63
CA LEU A 621 5.98 -4.56 -28.30
C LEU A 621 5.25 -3.25 -27.96
N GLY A 622 5.82 -2.10 -28.33
CA GLY A 622 5.17 -0.80 -28.17
C GLY A 622 3.86 -0.66 -28.95
N GLN A 623 3.73 -1.38 -30.07
CA GLN A 623 2.51 -1.44 -30.90
C GLN A 623 1.54 -2.57 -30.49
N ASN A 624 2.01 -3.55 -29.72
CA ASN A 624 1.25 -4.74 -29.34
C ASN A 624 1.28 -4.92 -27.81
N PRO A 625 0.64 -4.01 -27.04
CA PRO A 625 0.77 -3.99 -25.59
C PRO A 625 0.20 -5.22 -24.88
N ARG A 626 -0.62 -6.03 -25.57
CA ARG A 626 -1.19 -7.28 -25.05
C ARG A 626 -0.15 -8.41 -24.94
N ASP A 627 0.99 -8.30 -25.62
CA ASP A 627 2.08 -9.26 -25.51
C ASP A 627 2.74 -9.14 -24.12
N ASP A 628 2.81 -10.25 -23.38
CA ASP A 628 3.43 -10.34 -22.06
C ASP A 628 4.89 -9.83 -22.04
N ARG A 629 5.60 -9.99 -23.16
CA ARG A 629 6.99 -9.53 -23.29
C ARG A 629 7.12 -8.01 -23.19
N PHE A 630 6.06 -7.25 -23.42
CA PHE A 630 6.07 -5.79 -23.29
C PHE A 630 6.34 -5.38 -21.83
N LYS A 631 5.59 -5.93 -20.87
CA LYS A 631 5.79 -5.68 -19.44
C LYS A 631 7.08 -6.31 -18.92
N LEU A 632 7.43 -7.50 -19.41
CA LEU A 632 8.66 -8.20 -19.01
C LEU A 632 9.92 -7.44 -19.45
N LEU A 633 9.94 -6.87 -20.66
CA LEU A 633 11.06 -6.07 -21.16
C LEU A 633 11.30 -4.85 -20.26
N VAL A 634 10.24 -4.13 -19.89
CA VAL A 634 10.33 -2.97 -18.99
C VAL A 634 10.83 -3.38 -17.61
N THR A 635 10.26 -4.46 -17.06
CA THR A 635 10.69 -5.00 -15.76
C THR A 635 12.17 -5.33 -15.76
N TRP A 636 12.62 -6.13 -16.74
CA TRP A 636 13.99 -6.59 -16.83
C TRP A 636 14.98 -5.43 -17.08
N GLN A 637 14.75 -4.59 -18.09
CA GLN A 637 15.66 -3.51 -18.43
C GLN A 637 15.76 -2.45 -17.33
N ALA A 638 14.65 -2.06 -16.70
CA ALA A 638 14.69 -1.08 -15.62
C ALA A 638 15.39 -1.63 -14.36
N LEU A 639 15.23 -2.92 -14.03
CA LEU A 639 15.97 -3.55 -12.93
C LEU A 639 17.47 -3.68 -13.23
N GLN A 640 17.85 -4.06 -14.46
CA GLN A 640 19.26 -4.09 -14.87
C GLN A 640 19.88 -2.69 -14.86
N PHE A 641 19.13 -1.68 -15.32
CA PHE A 641 19.54 -0.30 -15.21
C PHE A 641 19.76 0.10 -13.75
N ARG A 642 18.78 -0.18 -12.87
CA ARG A 642 18.88 0.15 -11.44
C ARG A 642 20.07 -0.52 -10.76
N ARG A 643 20.38 -1.77 -11.12
CA ARG A 643 21.55 -2.52 -10.64
C ARG A 643 22.87 -1.89 -11.12
N ARG A 644 22.98 -1.55 -12.41
CA ARG A 644 24.18 -0.92 -12.99
C ARG A 644 24.38 0.50 -12.47
N ALA A 645 23.30 1.26 -12.36
CA ALA A 645 23.27 2.63 -11.86
C ALA A 645 23.09 2.70 -10.33
N GLY A 646 23.54 1.70 -9.58
CA GLY A 646 23.31 1.61 -8.13
C GLY A 646 23.73 2.85 -7.36
N ASP A 647 24.85 3.47 -7.75
CA ASP A 647 25.34 4.70 -7.13
C ASP A 647 24.47 5.92 -7.46
N LEU A 648 23.83 5.95 -8.62
CA LEU A 648 22.86 6.99 -8.99
C LEU A 648 21.64 6.95 -8.06
N PHE A 649 21.09 5.77 -7.79
CA PHE A 649 19.92 5.64 -6.90
C PHE A 649 20.28 5.79 -5.42
N ARG A 650 21.51 5.43 -5.02
CA ARG A 650 21.97 5.56 -3.63
C ARG A 650 22.37 7.00 -3.27
N ALA A 651 23.13 7.65 -4.14
CA ALA A 651 23.74 8.95 -3.87
C ALA A 651 23.28 10.08 -4.80
N GLY A 652 22.56 9.79 -5.88
CA GLY A 652 22.02 10.81 -6.77
C GLY A 652 20.84 11.57 -6.17
N ARG A 653 20.51 12.69 -6.82
CA ARG A 653 19.38 13.55 -6.52
C ARG A 653 18.22 13.21 -7.46
N TYR A 654 17.01 13.27 -6.92
CA TYR A 654 15.76 13.15 -7.66
C TYR A 654 15.25 14.55 -8.03
N GLU A 655 14.96 14.79 -9.31
CA GLU A 655 14.57 16.12 -9.81
C GLU A 655 13.30 15.99 -10.68
N PRO A 656 12.15 16.51 -10.23
CA PRO A 656 10.95 16.61 -11.07
C PRO A 656 11.22 17.43 -12.33
N LEU A 657 10.71 16.99 -13.48
CA LEU A 657 10.86 17.72 -14.75
C LEU A 657 9.52 18.23 -15.24
N ALA A 658 9.50 19.49 -15.68
CA ALA A 658 8.33 20.09 -16.32
C ALA A 658 8.20 19.58 -17.76
N VAL A 659 6.96 19.51 -18.25
CA VAL A 659 6.63 19.17 -19.64
C VAL A 659 5.85 20.33 -20.22
N GLU A 660 6.19 20.76 -21.43
CA GLU A 660 5.48 21.80 -22.17
C GLU A 660 4.95 21.28 -23.51
N GLY A 661 4.08 22.06 -24.14
CA GLY A 661 3.46 21.76 -25.43
C GLY A 661 2.12 21.06 -25.33
N PHE A 662 1.63 20.56 -26.47
CA PHE A 662 0.27 20.02 -26.63
C PHE A 662 -0.10 18.92 -25.63
N ALA A 663 0.83 18.04 -25.28
CA ALA A 663 0.61 16.86 -24.45
C ALA A 663 1.13 16.99 -23.00
N ALA A 664 1.36 18.21 -22.51
CA ALA A 664 1.96 18.46 -21.20
C ALA A 664 1.24 17.76 -20.03
N GLU A 665 -0.10 17.74 -20.01
CA GLU A 665 -0.87 17.07 -18.95
C GLU A 665 -0.78 15.52 -19.00
N HIS A 666 -0.30 14.98 -20.12
CA HIS A 666 -0.30 13.55 -20.45
C HIS A 666 1.04 12.86 -20.21
N VAL A 667 1.99 13.52 -19.53
CA VAL A 667 3.29 12.94 -19.18
C VAL A 667 3.67 13.24 -17.73
N CYS A 668 4.27 12.25 -17.09
CA CYS A 668 5.02 12.42 -15.84
C CYS A 668 6.51 12.21 -16.16
N ALA A 669 7.37 13.16 -15.78
CA ALA A 669 8.80 13.09 -16.06
C ALA A 669 9.64 13.52 -14.85
N PHE A 670 10.79 12.87 -14.67
CA PHE A 670 11.80 13.24 -13.68
C PHE A 670 13.20 12.81 -14.10
N ALA A 671 14.21 13.38 -13.47
CA ALA A 671 15.60 13.01 -13.62
C ALA A 671 16.18 12.44 -12.32
N TRP A 672 17.15 11.55 -12.49
CA TRP A 672 18.16 11.25 -11.49
C TRP A 672 19.49 11.83 -11.92
N ARG A 673 20.16 12.54 -11.00
CA ARG A 673 21.45 13.17 -11.27
C ARG A 673 22.48 12.87 -10.19
N ARG A 674 23.68 12.51 -10.61
CA ARG A 674 24.85 12.39 -9.73
C ARG A 674 25.98 13.24 -10.28
N ALA A 675 26.55 14.09 -9.43
CA ALA A 675 27.73 14.87 -9.74
C ALA A 675 28.93 13.95 -10.04
N PRO A 676 29.90 14.41 -10.85
CA PRO A 676 31.12 13.64 -11.09
C PRO A 676 31.91 13.48 -9.77
N SER A 677 32.57 12.33 -9.61
CA SER A 677 33.54 12.08 -8.56
C SER A 677 34.91 11.75 -9.18
N ALA A 678 35.95 11.67 -8.35
CA ALA A 678 37.29 11.28 -8.82
C ALA A 678 37.31 9.91 -9.53
N GLU A 679 36.35 9.04 -9.21
CA GLU A 679 36.27 7.67 -9.71
C GLU A 679 35.20 7.47 -10.80
N ASN A 680 34.18 8.33 -10.88
CA ASN A 680 33.04 8.13 -11.77
C ASN A 680 32.58 9.44 -12.44
N PRO A 681 32.26 9.43 -13.76
CA PRO A 681 31.74 10.60 -14.47
C PRO A 681 30.37 11.03 -13.95
N ALA A 682 29.93 12.22 -14.36
CA ALA A 682 28.57 12.68 -14.07
C ALA A 682 27.55 11.72 -14.68
N THR A 683 26.52 11.39 -13.91
CA THR A 683 25.48 10.45 -14.35
C THR A 683 24.13 11.15 -14.38
N LEU A 684 23.44 11.03 -15.51
CA LEU A 684 22.10 11.54 -15.73
C LEU A 684 21.22 10.41 -16.25
N ALA A 685 20.05 10.23 -15.64
CA ALA A 685 18.98 9.42 -16.19
C ALA A 685 17.68 10.23 -16.18
N VAL A 686 16.95 10.21 -17.30
CA VAL A 686 15.63 10.84 -17.43
C VAL A 686 14.59 9.75 -17.65
N VAL A 687 13.51 9.84 -16.89
CA VAL A 687 12.35 8.96 -16.99
C VAL A 687 11.17 9.80 -17.45
N ALA A 688 10.46 9.33 -18.48
CA ALA A 688 9.21 9.91 -18.94
C ALA A 688 8.19 8.80 -19.21
N VAL A 689 6.99 8.95 -18.66
CA VAL A 689 5.89 8.01 -18.85
C VAL A 689 4.60 8.74 -19.25
N PRO A 690 3.78 8.13 -20.11
CA PRO A 690 2.50 8.69 -20.50
C PRO A 690 1.45 8.47 -19.40
N ARG A 691 0.44 9.34 -19.37
CA ARG A 691 -0.76 9.21 -18.55
C ARG A 691 -1.97 9.78 -19.28
N LEU A 692 -3.15 9.31 -18.89
CA LEU A 692 -4.43 9.78 -19.42
C LEU A 692 -4.51 9.66 -20.96
N LEU A 693 -4.15 8.49 -21.47
CA LEU A 693 -3.99 8.26 -22.91
C LEU A 693 -5.31 8.15 -23.68
N ALA A 694 -6.39 7.67 -23.06
CA ALA A 694 -7.69 7.63 -23.72
C ALA A 694 -8.25 9.04 -23.92
N ARG A 695 -7.99 9.95 -22.97
CA ARG A 695 -8.30 11.38 -23.12
C ARG A 695 -7.45 12.02 -24.23
N LEU A 696 -6.14 11.72 -24.28
CA LEU A 696 -5.26 12.20 -25.35
C LEU A 696 -5.73 11.72 -26.74
N ALA A 697 -6.04 10.43 -26.85
CA ALA A 697 -6.56 9.82 -28.07
C ALA A 697 -7.85 10.49 -28.57
N GLY A 698 -8.71 10.97 -27.66
CA GLY A 698 -9.93 11.70 -27.99
C GLY A 698 -9.73 13.00 -28.78
N HIS A 699 -8.52 13.57 -28.81
CA HIS A 699 -8.18 14.71 -29.65
C HIS A 699 -7.90 14.35 -31.11
N PHE A 700 -7.68 13.07 -31.40
CA PHE A 700 -7.37 12.57 -32.73
C PHE A 700 -8.65 11.95 -33.31
N HIS A 701 -9.39 12.78 -34.05
CA HIS A 701 -10.58 12.35 -34.78
C HIS A 701 -10.17 11.57 -36.03
N GLU A 702 -9.74 10.31 -35.91
CA GLU A 702 -9.48 9.47 -37.09
C GLU A 702 -10.05 8.05 -36.96
N GLU A 703 -10.12 7.40 -38.12
CA GLU A 703 -11.08 6.38 -38.53
C GLU A 703 -11.36 5.25 -37.51
N PRO A 704 -12.62 4.77 -37.41
CA PRO A 704 -13.07 3.78 -36.44
C PRO A 704 -12.43 2.37 -36.55
N HIS A 705 -11.38 2.20 -37.36
CA HIS A 705 -10.84 0.89 -37.74
C HIS A 705 -9.33 0.70 -37.52
N SER A 706 -8.56 1.73 -37.14
CA SER A 706 -7.14 1.57 -36.80
C SER A 706 -6.89 1.76 -35.30
N PRO A 707 -6.19 0.83 -34.63
CA PRO A 707 -5.94 0.95 -33.19
C PRO A 707 -4.94 2.08 -32.92
N TRP A 708 -5.35 3.06 -32.11
CA TRP A 708 -4.52 4.21 -31.76
C TRP A 708 -3.30 3.78 -30.92
N ARG A 709 -2.14 4.40 -31.16
CA ARG A 709 -0.87 4.09 -30.48
C ARG A 709 -0.20 5.37 -30.00
N PRO A 710 0.29 5.43 -28.74
CA PRO A 710 0.93 6.63 -28.17
C PRO A 710 2.39 6.78 -28.65
N LEU A 711 2.64 6.73 -29.96
CA LEU A 711 3.98 6.67 -30.54
C LEU A 711 4.22 7.80 -31.55
N GLY A 712 5.43 8.39 -31.49
CA GLY A 712 5.96 9.30 -32.49
C GLY A 712 5.29 10.68 -32.59
N GLU A 713 5.73 11.43 -33.59
CA GLU A 713 5.38 12.85 -33.81
C GLU A 713 3.87 13.09 -33.97
N ALA A 714 3.15 12.16 -34.59
CA ALA A 714 1.71 12.28 -34.81
C ALA A 714 0.92 12.47 -33.51
N VAL A 715 1.38 11.87 -32.41
CA VAL A 715 0.73 11.98 -31.09
C VAL A 715 1.34 13.10 -30.26
N TRP A 716 2.67 13.13 -30.17
CA TRP A 716 3.38 13.96 -29.19
C TRP A 716 3.70 15.37 -29.68
N ARG A 717 3.66 15.59 -31.01
CA ARG A 717 3.81 16.90 -31.66
C ARG A 717 5.05 17.65 -31.16
N ASP A 718 4.86 18.92 -30.81
CA ASP A 718 5.87 19.87 -30.32
C ASP A 718 6.18 19.72 -28.83
N SER A 719 5.55 18.75 -28.14
CA SER A 719 5.67 18.59 -26.70
C SER A 719 7.05 18.10 -26.29
N ARG A 720 7.60 18.67 -25.21
CA ARG A 720 8.96 18.36 -24.74
C ARG A 720 9.05 18.32 -23.22
N VAL A 721 9.97 17.48 -22.73
CA VAL A 721 10.43 17.48 -21.35
C VAL A 721 11.51 18.54 -21.22
N LEU A 722 11.29 19.52 -20.34
CA LEU A 722 12.25 20.59 -20.08
C LEU A 722 13.40 20.06 -19.23
N LEU A 723 14.62 20.21 -19.74
CA LEU A 723 15.84 19.93 -18.99
C LEU A 723 16.39 21.25 -18.42
N PRO A 724 16.87 21.27 -17.17
CA PRO A 724 17.67 22.38 -16.67
C PRO A 724 18.88 22.66 -17.57
N GLU A 725 19.25 23.92 -17.81
CA GLU A 725 20.37 24.31 -18.70
C GLU A 725 21.70 23.61 -18.36
N ALA A 726 21.94 23.33 -17.08
CA ALA A 726 23.12 22.60 -16.60
C ALA A 726 23.14 21.09 -16.98
N ILE A 727 22.06 20.58 -17.60
CA ILE A 727 21.81 19.16 -17.91
C ILE A 727 21.77 18.92 -19.43
N ALA A 728 21.64 19.98 -20.24
CA ALA A 728 21.52 19.89 -21.69
C ALA A 728 22.89 19.97 -22.37
N ALA A 729 23.33 18.90 -23.05
CA ALA A 729 24.33 18.91 -24.14
C ALA A 729 24.73 17.51 -24.63
N GLU A 730 24.42 16.43 -23.90
CA GLU A 730 24.85 15.07 -24.27
C GLU A 730 23.70 14.20 -24.79
N PRO A 731 23.90 13.47 -25.90
CA PRO A 731 22.93 12.48 -26.36
C PRO A 731 22.71 11.40 -25.29
N LEU A 732 21.45 11.03 -25.06
CA LEU A 732 21.08 10.01 -24.08
C LEU A 732 20.65 8.72 -24.78
N THR A 733 21.00 7.57 -24.21
CA THR A 733 20.62 6.27 -24.76
C THR A 733 19.33 5.78 -24.13
N ASN A 734 18.35 5.38 -24.94
CA ASN A 734 17.10 4.78 -24.49
C ASN A 734 17.28 3.29 -24.18
N HIS A 735 17.08 2.93 -22.91
CA HIS A 735 17.30 1.58 -22.38
C HIS A 735 16.23 0.56 -22.80
N PHE A 736 15.20 0.95 -23.55
CA PHE A 736 14.21 0.02 -24.12
C PHE A 736 14.39 -0.22 -25.61
N THR A 737 15.09 0.67 -26.32
CA THR A 737 15.24 0.62 -27.79
C THR A 737 16.69 0.55 -28.26
N GLY A 738 17.65 0.85 -27.40
CA GLY A 738 19.07 1.00 -27.74
C GLY A 738 19.38 2.22 -28.62
N GLN A 739 18.38 3.08 -28.90
CA GLN A 739 18.55 4.27 -29.72
C GLN A 739 19.05 5.46 -28.91
N THR A 740 19.78 6.34 -29.58
CA THR A 740 20.17 7.62 -29.05
C THR A 740 19.05 8.64 -29.23
N CYS A 741 18.65 9.28 -28.14
CA CYS A 741 17.70 10.40 -28.13
C CYS A 741 18.49 11.71 -28.10
N PRO A 742 18.30 12.60 -29.08
CA PRO A 742 18.93 13.91 -29.08
C PRO A 742 18.34 14.77 -27.95
N ALA A 743 19.20 15.46 -27.21
CA ALA A 743 18.81 16.52 -26.29
C ALA A 743 19.24 17.86 -26.90
N ASP A 744 18.34 18.85 -26.92
CA ASP A 744 18.66 20.22 -27.29
C ASP A 744 18.73 21.13 -26.05
N GLU A 745 19.10 22.41 -26.23
CA GLU A 745 19.18 23.40 -25.13
C GLU A 745 17.84 23.62 -24.41
N LYS A 746 16.71 23.23 -25.03
CA LYS A 746 15.36 23.36 -24.47
C LYS A 746 14.85 22.07 -23.84
N GLY A 747 15.50 20.93 -24.08
CA GLY A 747 15.21 19.64 -23.47
C GLY A 747 15.07 18.47 -24.45
N LEU A 748 14.16 17.54 -24.14
CA LEU A 748 13.93 16.30 -24.90
C LEU A 748 12.55 16.30 -25.54
N MET A 749 12.49 16.11 -26.85
CA MET A 749 11.22 15.98 -27.58
C MET A 749 10.51 14.68 -27.22
N LEU A 750 9.22 14.76 -26.87
CA LEU A 750 8.42 13.56 -26.58
C LEU A 750 8.22 12.69 -27.82
N ALA A 751 8.18 13.31 -29.01
CA ALA A 751 8.12 12.60 -30.30
C ALA A 751 9.31 11.65 -30.49
N ASP A 752 10.50 12.04 -30.03
CA ASP A 752 11.71 11.23 -30.11
C ASP A 752 11.79 10.20 -28.98
N LEU A 753 11.47 10.61 -27.75
CA LEU A 753 11.46 9.71 -26.58
C LEU A 753 10.49 8.55 -26.77
N PHE A 754 9.32 8.82 -27.37
CA PHE A 754 8.27 7.84 -27.62
C PHE A 754 8.14 7.44 -29.10
N ALA A 755 9.21 7.59 -29.89
CA ALA A 755 9.19 7.26 -31.32
C ALA A 755 8.86 5.79 -31.58
N HIS A 756 9.38 4.89 -30.74
CA HIS A 756 9.30 3.44 -30.94
C HIS A 756 8.82 2.66 -29.72
N PHE A 757 8.76 3.31 -28.55
CA PHE A 757 8.34 2.67 -27.31
C PHE A 757 7.57 3.68 -26.46
N PRO A 758 6.45 3.31 -25.82
CA PRO A 758 5.53 4.27 -25.21
C PRO A 758 5.99 4.82 -23.86
N VAL A 759 7.10 4.31 -23.31
CA VAL A 759 7.74 4.80 -22.08
C VAL A 759 9.24 4.99 -22.34
N ALA A 760 9.88 5.87 -21.58
CA ALA A 760 11.28 6.21 -21.79
C ALA A 760 12.05 6.17 -20.47
N LEU A 761 13.16 5.44 -20.50
CA LEU A 761 14.26 5.53 -19.54
C LEU A 761 15.50 5.80 -20.40
N VAL A 762 16.00 7.03 -20.36
CA VAL A 762 17.17 7.45 -21.13
C VAL A 762 18.29 7.87 -20.20
N SER A 763 19.54 7.54 -20.50
CA SER A 763 20.67 7.98 -19.67
C SER A 763 21.96 8.13 -20.47
N ASN A 764 22.97 8.76 -19.85
CA ASN A 764 24.34 8.79 -20.36
C ASN A 764 25.20 7.62 -19.84
N LEU A 765 24.58 6.57 -19.27
CA LEU A 765 25.25 5.33 -18.87
C LEU A 765 25.18 4.33 -20.02
N ALA A 766 26.33 3.77 -20.38
CA ALA A 766 26.48 2.73 -21.39
C ALA A 766 25.86 1.38 -20.97
#